data_AF-A0A7Y7XY69-F1
#
_entry.id   AF-A0A7Y7XY69-F1
#
_cell.length_a   1.000
_cell.length_b   1.000
_cell.length_c   1.000
_cell.angle_alpha   90.00
_cell.angle_beta   90.00
_cell.angle_gamma   90.00
#
_symmetry.space_group_name_H-M   'P 1'
#
loop_
_entity.id
_entity.type
_entity.pdbx_description
1 polymer ?
#
loop_
_entity_poly.entity_id
_entity_poly.type
_entity_poly.pdbx_seq_one_letter_code
_entity_poly.pdbx_strand_id
1 'polypeptide(L)'
;MRVDLEAPGADLEGLPRFQRAGFHARRLRHLGIGLAVLALSGLVLGFFVGLFAPASIWPTLLSNNAAALLVVVAALQSAAGVARWREQARAPVAVAGDELVSPALEAVGIYERLVERFNGAWRNALAQIGPDTLWLAGWSLLALLSVEQSWNLALVGTSLGLSASVAAALGLSLGFALLVLERQLAQAHVAEWPEAQALAQVIRVAITVLVLSALCLLFTGPETLWPARLATLIGLLPALVAAELLLRALLSLFSPRRERLEPRLIATSFVAGLLRWPPQPLMALQHELHNRFGIDLRQIWAFSYMRRAFAPVLAVVLAVGWLLSGISEVSLQGRGIYERFGKPVEVFGPGLHIGLPWPLGRVLAVENGVVHELATSVDAAAPAELEPAEGLPPASANRLWDASHVNEKSQVIASSSGDKQGFQIVNMDVRFVYRIGLSDQAALAATYNSADVPTLIRSTASRVLVHDFASRTLDGLLGEQRSALADDIGRAVQADLRQLDSGVEILATVVEAIHPPAGAANAYHAVQAAQISAQALISRERGAASEQANQAQLQASIVRDHARATAHEVQAGARAADLRFSAEQKAYAQAGRAFVLEQYLAQLSQGLGKARLLILDHRLGGNSAPTIDLRSFTPPADPAPPRKAVQQGVTP
;
A
#
# COMPACT_ATOMS: atom_id res chain seq x y z
N MET A 1 -33.31 -59.93 -2.91
CA MET A 1 -33.75 -60.62 -4.14
C MET A 1 -34.68 -59.67 -4.90
N ARG A 2 -34.42 -59.41 -6.19
CA ARG A 2 -35.29 -58.53 -7.01
C ARG A 2 -36.59 -59.27 -7.31
N VAL A 3 -37.71 -58.56 -7.33
CA VAL A 3 -38.99 -59.12 -7.77
C VAL A 3 -39.11 -58.93 -9.29
N ASP A 4 -39.38 -60.03 -9.99
CA ASP A 4 -39.80 -60.03 -11.38
C ASP A 4 -41.32 -60.22 -11.42
N LEU A 5 -42.04 -59.30 -12.05
CA LEU A 5 -43.51 -59.34 -12.16
C LEU A 5 -43.98 -60.46 -13.12
N GLU A 6 -43.09 -61.08 -13.90
CA GLU A 6 -43.42 -62.19 -14.80
C GLU A 6 -43.29 -63.59 -14.14
N ALA A 7 -42.70 -63.66 -12.95
CA ALA A 7 -42.51 -64.94 -12.26
C ALA A 7 -43.83 -65.43 -11.59
N PRO A 8 -44.29 -66.67 -11.85
CA PRO A 8 -45.52 -67.18 -11.24
C PRO A 8 -45.33 -67.34 -9.71
N GLY A 9 -46.19 -66.67 -8.93
CA GLY A 9 -46.21 -66.76 -7.46
C GLY A 9 -45.59 -65.59 -6.69
N ALA A 10 -45.33 -64.43 -7.33
CA ALA A 10 -44.89 -63.23 -6.62
C ALA A 10 -46.03 -62.62 -5.78
N ASP A 11 -46.20 -63.06 -4.53
CA ASP A 11 -47.09 -62.41 -3.57
C ASP A 11 -46.52 -61.04 -3.15
N LEU A 12 -46.90 -60.01 -3.92
CA LEU A 12 -46.50 -58.62 -3.69
C LEU A 12 -47.13 -58.03 -2.42
N GLU A 13 -48.24 -58.62 -1.94
CA GLU A 13 -48.93 -58.15 -0.74
C GLU A 13 -48.24 -58.63 0.55
N GLY A 14 -47.60 -59.79 0.52
CA GLY A 14 -46.81 -60.32 1.64
C GLY A 14 -45.47 -59.62 1.90
N LEU A 15 -45.00 -58.74 1.00
CA LEU A 15 -43.70 -58.08 1.12
C LEU A 15 -43.80 -56.70 1.79
N PRO A 16 -43.18 -56.48 2.98
CA PRO A 16 -43.32 -55.23 3.73
C PRO A 16 -42.78 -53.99 2.98
N ARG A 17 -41.76 -54.15 2.13
CA ARG A 17 -41.22 -53.09 1.26
C ARG A 17 -42.19 -52.60 0.17
N PHE A 18 -43.15 -53.43 -0.24
CA PHE A 18 -44.22 -53.08 -1.18
C PHE A 18 -45.39 -52.43 -0.41
N GLN A 19 -45.72 -52.93 0.79
CA GLN A 19 -46.74 -52.34 1.66
C GLN A 19 -46.49 -50.87 1.99
N ARG A 20 -45.24 -50.52 2.32
CA ARG A 20 -44.87 -49.15 2.74
C ARG A 20 -44.35 -48.26 1.60
N ALA A 21 -44.36 -48.74 0.35
CA ALA A 21 -43.76 -48.06 -0.80
C ALA A 21 -44.27 -46.61 -0.99
N GLY A 22 -45.60 -46.40 -0.93
CA GLY A 22 -46.19 -45.06 -1.09
C GLY A 22 -45.89 -44.09 0.06
N PHE A 23 -45.65 -44.60 1.27
CA PHE A 23 -45.17 -43.78 2.40
C PHE A 23 -43.72 -43.36 2.16
N HIS A 24 -42.85 -44.30 1.78
CA HIS A 24 -41.44 -44.02 1.48
C HIS A 24 -41.31 -43.04 0.31
N ALA A 25 -42.08 -43.21 -0.78
CA ALA A 25 -42.06 -42.33 -1.94
C ALA A 25 -42.42 -40.87 -1.59
N ARG A 26 -43.51 -40.65 -0.84
CA ARG A 26 -43.94 -39.32 -0.40
C ARG A 26 -42.92 -38.69 0.54
N ARG A 27 -42.44 -39.45 1.53
CA ARG A 27 -41.45 -38.97 2.50
C ARG A 27 -40.13 -38.55 1.84
N LEU A 28 -39.60 -39.39 0.94
CA LEU A 28 -38.38 -39.09 0.20
C LEU A 28 -38.53 -37.86 -0.70
N ARG A 29 -39.70 -37.69 -1.33
CA ARG A 29 -39.98 -36.50 -2.15
C ARG A 29 -40.04 -35.22 -1.33
N HIS A 30 -40.73 -35.22 -0.18
CA HIS A 30 -40.80 -34.03 0.68
C HIS A 30 -39.44 -33.64 1.24
N LEU A 31 -38.64 -34.61 1.70
CA LEU A 31 -37.27 -34.37 2.15
C LEU A 31 -36.38 -33.87 1.00
N GLY A 32 -36.49 -34.48 -0.18
CA GLY A 32 -35.74 -34.06 -1.37
C GLY A 32 -36.04 -32.61 -1.77
N ILE A 33 -37.31 -32.21 -1.79
CA ILE A 33 -37.70 -30.82 -2.11
C ILE A 33 -37.17 -29.85 -1.05
N GLY A 34 -37.32 -30.17 0.25
CA GLY A 34 -36.84 -29.30 1.32
C GLY A 34 -35.33 -29.09 1.28
N LEU A 35 -34.55 -30.16 1.05
CA LEU A 35 -33.10 -30.06 0.92
C LEU A 35 -32.66 -29.37 -0.38
N ALA A 36 -33.40 -29.56 -1.49
CA ALA A 36 -33.11 -28.89 -2.75
C ALA A 36 -33.30 -27.36 -2.64
N VAL A 37 -34.39 -26.91 -1.99
CA VAL A 37 -34.63 -25.49 -1.73
C VAL A 37 -33.51 -24.89 -0.88
N LEU A 38 -33.07 -25.61 0.17
CA LEU A 38 -31.99 -25.15 1.04
C LEU A 38 -30.63 -25.13 0.32
N ALA A 39 -30.35 -26.10 -0.52
CA ALA A 39 -29.12 -26.14 -1.30
C ALA A 39 -29.07 -25.01 -2.34
N LEU A 40 -30.17 -24.80 -3.07
CA LEU A 40 -30.27 -23.74 -4.08
C LEU A 40 -30.20 -22.35 -3.43
N SER A 41 -30.84 -22.13 -2.28
CA SER A 41 -30.72 -20.86 -1.56
C SER A 41 -29.29 -20.60 -1.07
N GLY A 42 -28.58 -21.65 -0.64
CA GLY A 42 -27.17 -21.59 -0.31
C GLY A 42 -26.29 -21.18 -1.50
N LEU A 43 -26.53 -21.75 -2.70
CA LEU A 43 -25.80 -21.37 -3.91
C LEU A 43 -26.08 -19.94 -4.34
N VAL A 44 -27.35 -19.51 -4.31
CA VAL A 44 -27.72 -18.13 -4.64
C VAL A 44 -27.05 -17.15 -3.68
N LEU A 45 -27.08 -17.43 -2.38
CA LEU A 45 -26.40 -16.60 -1.37
C LEU A 45 -24.89 -16.59 -1.60
N GLY A 46 -24.27 -17.74 -1.87
CA GLY A 46 -22.84 -17.86 -2.16
C GLY A 46 -22.42 -17.07 -3.39
N PHE A 47 -23.23 -17.11 -4.45
CA PHE A 47 -23.02 -16.33 -5.68
C PHE A 47 -23.07 -14.83 -5.41
N PHE A 48 -24.09 -14.34 -4.69
CA PHE A 48 -24.19 -12.92 -4.36
C PHE A 48 -23.03 -12.45 -3.47
N VAL A 49 -22.66 -13.23 -2.45
CA VAL A 49 -21.50 -12.88 -1.61
C VAL A 49 -20.20 -12.87 -2.43
N GLY A 50 -20.04 -13.79 -3.37
CA GLY A 50 -18.88 -13.85 -4.26
C GLY A 50 -18.75 -12.64 -5.19
N LEU A 51 -19.86 -12.05 -5.62
CA LEU A 51 -19.85 -10.83 -6.46
C LEU A 51 -19.30 -9.60 -5.72
N PHE A 52 -19.57 -9.47 -4.42
CA PHE A 52 -19.17 -8.30 -3.63
C PHE A 52 -17.91 -8.54 -2.78
N ALA A 53 -17.61 -9.79 -2.42
CA ALA A 53 -16.50 -10.17 -1.56
C ALA A 53 -15.83 -11.48 -2.04
N PRO A 54 -15.13 -11.46 -3.19
CA PRO A 54 -14.55 -12.67 -3.81
C PRO A 54 -13.44 -13.32 -2.98
N ALA A 55 -12.77 -12.56 -2.11
CA ALA A 55 -11.74 -13.06 -1.19
C ALA A 55 -12.32 -13.65 0.12
N SER A 56 -13.65 -13.63 0.29
CA SER A 56 -14.31 -14.14 1.49
C SER A 56 -14.35 -15.67 1.51
N ILE A 57 -14.38 -16.26 2.71
CA ILE A 57 -14.57 -17.71 2.89
C ILE A 57 -16.01 -18.17 2.61
N TRP A 58 -16.97 -17.24 2.62
CA TRP A 58 -18.40 -17.54 2.53
C TRP A 58 -18.82 -18.24 1.24
N PRO A 59 -18.41 -17.81 0.03
CA PRO A 59 -18.81 -18.47 -1.22
C PRO A 59 -18.38 -19.93 -1.24
N THR A 60 -17.15 -20.24 -0.82
CA THR A 60 -16.63 -21.61 -0.76
C THR A 60 -17.39 -22.48 0.24
N LEU A 61 -17.66 -21.98 1.44
CA LEU A 61 -18.42 -22.76 2.44
C LEU A 61 -19.87 -22.99 2.01
N LEU A 62 -20.55 -21.97 1.48
CA LEU A 62 -21.95 -22.07 1.04
C LEU A 62 -22.08 -23.03 -0.15
N SER A 63 -21.16 -22.94 -1.13
CA SER A 63 -21.12 -23.85 -2.27
C SER A 63 -20.80 -25.30 -1.87
N ASN A 64 -19.86 -25.52 -0.95
CA ASN A 64 -19.53 -26.87 -0.48
C ASN A 64 -20.68 -27.50 0.33
N ASN A 65 -21.33 -26.72 1.20
CA ASN A 65 -22.52 -27.18 1.93
C ASN A 65 -23.67 -27.48 0.97
N ALA A 66 -23.92 -26.61 -0.01
CA ALA A 66 -24.95 -26.82 -1.02
C ALA A 66 -24.65 -28.06 -1.88
N ALA A 67 -23.42 -28.24 -2.36
CA ALA A 67 -23.00 -29.43 -3.11
C ALA A 67 -23.25 -30.73 -2.33
N ALA A 68 -22.94 -30.73 -1.03
CA ALA A 68 -23.19 -31.90 -0.18
C ALA A 68 -24.69 -32.21 -0.03
N LEU A 69 -25.54 -31.19 0.06
CA LEU A 69 -26.98 -31.36 0.10
C LEU A 69 -27.55 -31.81 -1.26
N LEU A 70 -27.03 -31.31 -2.38
CA LEU A 70 -27.46 -31.70 -3.73
C LEU A 70 -27.18 -33.17 -4.01
N VAL A 71 -26.05 -33.70 -3.54
CA VAL A 71 -25.73 -35.12 -3.61
C VAL A 71 -26.76 -35.95 -2.82
N VAL A 72 -27.18 -35.48 -1.64
CA VAL A 72 -28.26 -36.11 -0.86
C VAL A 72 -29.60 -36.03 -1.62
N VAL A 73 -29.95 -34.89 -2.20
CA VAL A 73 -31.15 -34.69 -3.02
C VAL A 73 -31.17 -35.69 -4.19
N ALA A 74 -30.05 -35.83 -4.89
CA ALA A 74 -29.91 -36.76 -6.00
C ALA A 74 -30.16 -38.22 -5.56
N ALA A 75 -29.62 -38.61 -4.41
CA ALA A 75 -29.84 -39.94 -3.84
C ALA A 75 -31.29 -40.17 -3.38
N LEU A 76 -31.91 -39.18 -2.71
CA LEU A 76 -33.31 -39.25 -2.27
C LEU A 76 -34.26 -39.34 -3.46
N GLN A 77 -34.02 -38.58 -4.52
CA GLN A 77 -34.86 -38.60 -5.73
C GLN A 77 -34.74 -39.93 -6.48
N SER A 78 -33.53 -40.48 -6.60
CA SER A 78 -33.31 -41.82 -7.18
C SER A 78 -34.05 -42.91 -6.37
N ALA A 79 -33.98 -42.86 -5.04
CA ALA A 79 -34.70 -43.79 -4.17
C ALA A 79 -36.24 -43.60 -4.23
N ALA A 80 -36.71 -42.36 -4.39
CA ALA A 80 -38.13 -42.06 -4.57
C ALA A 80 -38.67 -42.63 -5.90
N GLY A 81 -37.84 -42.70 -6.94
CA GLY A 81 -38.15 -43.41 -8.19
C GLY A 81 -38.43 -44.89 -7.97
N VAL A 82 -37.56 -45.59 -7.25
CA VAL A 82 -37.72 -47.01 -6.92
C VAL A 82 -38.97 -47.25 -6.07
N ALA A 83 -39.23 -46.39 -5.07
CA ALA A 83 -40.41 -46.50 -4.22
C ALA A 83 -41.72 -46.24 -5.00
N ARG A 84 -41.73 -45.27 -5.93
CA ARG A 84 -42.89 -45.03 -6.82
C ARG A 84 -43.15 -46.21 -7.75
N TRP A 85 -42.11 -46.83 -8.30
CA TRP A 85 -42.26 -48.04 -9.10
C TRP A 85 -42.92 -49.17 -8.29
N ARG A 86 -42.50 -49.38 -7.03
CA ARG A 86 -43.12 -50.37 -6.13
C ARG A 86 -44.57 -50.05 -5.78
N GLU A 87 -44.92 -48.77 -5.66
CA GLU A 87 -46.30 -48.31 -5.45
C GLU A 87 -47.17 -48.59 -6.69
N GLN A 88 -46.65 -48.30 -7.88
CA GLN A 88 -47.33 -48.54 -9.16
C GLN A 88 -47.51 -50.04 -9.43
N ALA A 89 -46.54 -50.88 -9.10
CA ALA A 89 -46.63 -52.34 -9.23
C ALA A 89 -47.73 -52.97 -8.35
N ARG A 90 -48.22 -52.25 -7.33
CA ARG A 90 -49.36 -52.68 -6.49
C ARG A 90 -50.70 -52.08 -6.90
N ALA A 91 -50.70 -50.99 -7.67
CA ALA A 91 -51.94 -50.38 -8.10
C ALA A 91 -52.68 -51.38 -9.03
N PRO A 92 -53.98 -51.63 -8.84
CA PRO A 92 -54.72 -52.44 -9.79
C PRO A 92 -54.56 -51.81 -11.16
N VAL A 93 -54.24 -52.62 -12.17
CA VAL A 93 -54.21 -52.19 -13.57
C VAL A 93 -55.59 -51.62 -13.86
N ALA A 94 -55.73 -50.30 -13.81
CA ALA A 94 -56.86 -49.65 -14.44
C ALA A 94 -56.73 -50.02 -15.91
N VAL A 95 -57.63 -50.89 -16.37
CA VAL A 95 -57.87 -51.07 -17.80
C VAL A 95 -58.20 -49.67 -18.29
N ALA A 96 -57.20 -48.99 -18.86
CA ALA A 96 -57.40 -47.80 -19.64
C ALA A 96 -58.22 -48.27 -20.85
N GLY A 97 -59.54 -48.21 -20.68
CA GLY A 97 -60.47 -48.18 -21.79
C GLY A 97 -60.14 -46.97 -22.67
N ASP A 98 -60.46 -47.14 -23.95
CA ASP A 98 -60.33 -46.19 -25.03
C ASP A 98 -58.89 -45.82 -25.44
N GLU A 99 -58.32 -46.70 -26.27
CA GLU A 99 -57.69 -46.23 -27.50
C GLU A 99 -58.67 -45.31 -28.25
N LEU A 100 -58.65 -44.02 -27.92
CA LEU A 100 -59.10 -42.97 -28.83
C LEU A 100 -58.14 -42.98 -30.02
N VAL A 101 -58.47 -43.80 -31.01
CA VAL A 101 -57.98 -43.67 -32.39
C VAL A 101 -58.26 -42.24 -32.82
N SER A 102 -57.23 -41.40 -32.77
CA SER A 102 -57.25 -40.09 -33.42
C SER A 102 -57.18 -40.30 -34.93
N PRO A 103 -58.01 -39.64 -35.74
CA PRO A 103 -58.00 -39.82 -37.19
C PRO A 103 -56.65 -39.34 -37.76
N ALA A 104 -56.09 -40.12 -38.66
CA ALA A 104 -54.92 -39.74 -39.44
C ALA A 104 -55.26 -38.46 -40.22
N LEU A 105 -54.70 -37.33 -39.78
CA LEU A 105 -54.70 -36.09 -40.56
C LEU A 105 -53.66 -36.22 -41.67
N GLU A 106 -54.16 -36.23 -42.90
CA GLU A 106 -53.38 -36.17 -44.13
C GLU A 106 -52.57 -34.86 -44.23
N ALA A 107 -51.41 -34.98 -44.88
CA ALA A 107 -50.46 -33.95 -45.31
C ALA A 107 -49.58 -33.30 -44.21
N VAL A 108 -48.50 -34.01 -43.84
CA VAL A 108 -47.41 -33.52 -43.00
C VAL A 108 -46.12 -33.33 -43.84
N GLY A 109 -45.58 -32.11 -43.85
CA GLY A 109 -44.40 -31.72 -44.65
C GLY A 109 -43.13 -32.48 -44.27
N ILE A 110 -42.09 -32.45 -45.13
CA ILE A 110 -40.79 -33.13 -44.84
C ILE A 110 -40.17 -32.59 -43.52
N TYR A 111 -40.35 -31.30 -43.25
CA TYR A 111 -39.93 -30.66 -42.00
C TYR A 111 -40.64 -31.25 -40.78
N GLU A 112 -41.98 -31.36 -40.81
CA GLU A 112 -42.75 -31.92 -39.71
C GLU A 112 -42.48 -33.42 -39.51
N ARG A 113 -42.24 -34.19 -40.58
CA ARG A 113 -41.79 -35.60 -40.47
C ARG A 113 -40.39 -35.74 -39.87
N LEU A 114 -39.47 -34.83 -40.17
CA LEU A 114 -38.15 -34.79 -39.52
C LEU A 114 -38.27 -34.38 -38.06
N VAL A 115 -39.11 -33.41 -37.73
CA VAL A 115 -39.41 -33.00 -36.36
C VAL A 115 -40.10 -34.14 -35.59
N GLU A 116 -41.06 -34.85 -36.17
CA GLU A 116 -41.71 -36.00 -35.54
C GLU A 116 -40.78 -37.20 -35.38
N ARG A 117 -39.90 -37.46 -36.35
CA ARG A 117 -38.89 -38.52 -36.23
C ARG A 117 -37.82 -38.16 -35.20
N PHE A 118 -37.40 -36.91 -35.13
CA PHE A 118 -36.47 -36.42 -34.11
C PHE A 118 -37.13 -36.39 -32.74
N ASN A 119 -38.37 -35.93 -32.64
CA ASN A 119 -39.17 -35.89 -31.41
C ASN A 119 -39.54 -37.32 -30.95
N GLY A 120 -39.83 -38.23 -31.88
CA GLY A 120 -40.08 -39.65 -31.61
C GLY A 120 -38.80 -40.38 -31.19
N ALA A 121 -37.67 -40.13 -31.86
CA ALA A 121 -36.37 -40.64 -31.45
C ALA A 121 -35.95 -40.08 -30.08
N TRP A 122 -36.18 -38.79 -29.82
CA TRP A 122 -35.90 -38.14 -28.55
C TRP A 122 -36.83 -38.63 -27.43
N ARG A 123 -38.13 -38.81 -27.70
CA ARG A 123 -39.08 -39.41 -26.76
C ARG A 123 -38.74 -40.86 -26.44
N ASN A 124 -38.36 -41.65 -27.44
CA ASN A 124 -37.93 -43.04 -27.24
C ASN A 124 -36.60 -43.12 -26.48
N ALA A 125 -35.65 -42.22 -26.78
CA ALA A 125 -34.40 -42.10 -26.03
C ALA A 125 -34.67 -41.66 -24.57
N LEU A 126 -35.51 -40.65 -24.34
CA LEU A 126 -35.92 -40.21 -23.00
C LEU A 126 -36.69 -41.30 -22.23
N ALA A 127 -37.51 -42.10 -22.90
CA ALA A 127 -38.21 -43.23 -22.30
C ALA A 127 -37.24 -44.35 -21.88
N GLN A 128 -36.22 -44.63 -22.70
CA GLN A 128 -35.17 -45.61 -22.36
C GLN A 128 -34.25 -45.12 -21.23
N ILE A 129 -33.92 -43.83 -21.22
CA ILE A 129 -33.08 -43.21 -20.19
C ILE A 129 -33.86 -43.12 -18.88
N GLY A 130 -35.15 -42.76 -18.93
CA GLY A 130 -36.07 -42.53 -17.82
C GLY A 130 -35.76 -41.31 -16.95
N PRO A 131 -36.76 -40.76 -16.25
CA PRO A 131 -36.64 -39.46 -15.59
C PRO A 131 -35.65 -39.46 -14.41
N ASP A 132 -35.56 -40.55 -13.64
CA ASP A 132 -34.78 -40.58 -12.40
C ASP A 132 -33.25 -40.54 -12.61
N THR A 133 -32.76 -40.99 -13.77
CA THR A 133 -31.34 -40.92 -14.15
C THR A 133 -30.94 -39.55 -14.67
N LEU A 134 -31.82 -38.87 -15.41
CA LEU A 134 -31.60 -37.49 -15.84
C LEU A 134 -31.53 -36.56 -14.64
N TRP A 135 -32.42 -36.73 -13.67
CA TRP A 135 -32.38 -35.96 -12.42
C TRP A 135 -31.12 -36.28 -11.59
N LEU A 136 -30.74 -37.55 -11.48
CA LEU A 136 -29.49 -37.94 -10.80
C LEU A 136 -28.27 -37.29 -11.47
N ALA A 137 -28.18 -37.32 -12.80
CA ALA A 137 -27.12 -36.68 -13.56
C ALA A 137 -27.13 -35.15 -13.38
N GLY A 138 -28.31 -34.52 -13.47
CA GLY A 138 -28.47 -33.07 -13.32
C GLY A 138 -28.03 -32.55 -11.95
N TRP A 139 -28.50 -33.17 -10.86
CA TRP A 139 -28.08 -32.77 -9.51
C TRP A 139 -26.61 -33.05 -9.24
N SER A 140 -26.07 -34.16 -9.76
CA SER A 140 -24.65 -34.49 -9.59
C SER A 140 -23.75 -33.52 -10.38
N LEU A 141 -24.14 -33.15 -11.59
CA LEU A 141 -23.44 -32.14 -12.39
C LEU A 141 -23.48 -30.77 -11.70
N LEU A 142 -24.64 -30.36 -11.19
CA LEU A 142 -24.80 -29.09 -10.48
C LEU A 142 -23.95 -29.05 -9.20
N ALA A 143 -23.86 -30.16 -8.47
CA ALA A 143 -22.97 -30.27 -7.30
C ALA A 143 -21.47 -30.14 -7.69
N LEU A 144 -21.04 -30.73 -8.81
CA LEU A 144 -19.66 -30.59 -9.31
C LEU A 144 -19.33 -29.15 -9.70
N LEU A 145 -20.19 -28.52 -10.51
CA LEU A 145 -20.03 -27.13 -10.96
C LEU A 145 -20.00 -26.16 -9.77
N SER A 146 -20.78 -26.42 -8.72
CA SER A 146 -20.79 -25.60 -7.49
C SER A 146 -19.45 -25.62 -6.76
N VAL A 147 -18.82 -26.80 -6.66
CA VAL A 147 -17.49 -26.94 -6.04
C VAL A 147 -16.41 -26.32 -6.93
N GLU A 148 -16.47 -26.57 -8.24
CA GLU A 148 -15.51 -26.01 -9.22
C GLU A 148 -15.50 -24.47 -9.19
N GLN A 149 -16.68 -23.84 -9.23
CA GLN A 149 -16.80 -22.38 -9.23
C GLN A 149 -16.22 -21.72 -7.98
N SER A 150 -16.22 -22.42 -6.85
CA SER A 150 -15.82 -21.87 -5.55
C SER A 150 -14.45 -22.35 -5.07
N TRP A 151 -13.72 -23.06 -5.94
CA TRP A 151 -12.41 -23.64 -5.63
C TRP A 151 -11.31 -22.57 -5.66
N ASN A 152 -10.82 -22.17 -4.49
CA ASN A 152 -9.75 -21.17 -4.38
C ASN A 152 -8.80 -21.43 -3.19
N LEU A 153 -7.61 -21.98 -3.46
CA LEU A 153 -6.59 -22.25 -2.42
C LEU A 153 -5.87 -20.99 -1.90
N ALA A 154 -6.09 -19.82 -2.52
CA ALA A 154 -5.46 -18.55 -2.14
C ALA A 154 -6.30 -17.74 -1.13
N LEU A 155 -7.34 -18.33 -0.53
CA LEU A 155 -8.14 -17.67 0.50
C LEU A 155 -7.30 -17.31 1.73
N VAL A 156 -7.49 -16.08 2.23
CA VAL A 156 -6.81 -15.54 3.41
C VAL A 156 -7.72 -15.65 4.64
N GLY A 157 -7.13 -15.84 5.81
CA GLY A 157 -7.86 -15.86 7.08
C GLY A 157 -8.49 -14.50 7.38
N THR A 158 -9.79 -14.48 7.71
CA THR A 158 -10.52 -13.25 8.05
C THR A 158 -11.29 -13.44 9.36
N SER A 159 -11.40 -12.37 10.15
CA SER A 159 -12.20 -12.36 11.37
C SER A 159 -13.68 -12.15 11.03
N LEU A 160 -14.50 -13.18 11.21
CA LEU A 160 -15.90 -13.18 10.74
C LEU A 160 -16.94 -12.83 11.82
N GLY A 161 -16.51 -12.50 13.05
CA GLY A 161 -17.38 -11.96 14.10
C GLY A 161 -18.65 -12.80 14.37
N LEU A 162 -19.76 -12.12 14.67
CA LEU A 162 -21.04 -12.76 15.05
C LEU A 162 -21.66 -13.60 13.93
N SER A 163 -21.49 -13.22 12.66
CA SER A 163 -22.12 -13.91 11.53
C SER A 163 -21.59 -15.33 11.34
N ALA A 164 -20.30 -15.56 11.60
CA ALA A 164 -19.71 -16.90 11.61
C ALA A 164 -20.34 -17.81 12.67
N SER A 165 -20.52 -17.30 13.90
CA SER A 165 -21.12 -18.07 14.99
C SER A 165 -22.58 -18.45 14.69
N VAL A 166 -23.36 -17.52 14.12
CA VAL A 166 -24.76 -17.77 13.71
C VAL A 166 -24.81 -18.83 12.60
N ALA A 167 -23.98 -18.71 11.57
CA ALA A 167 -23.96 -19.69 10.49
C ALA A 167 -23.46 -21.07 10.95
N ALA A 168 -22.47 -21.12 11.86
CA ALA A 168 -22.01 -22.36 12.46
C ALA A 168 -23.14 -23.03 13.27
N ALA A 169 -23.91 -22.27 14.06
CA ALA A 169 -25.07 -22.78 14.81
C ALA A 169 -26.18 -23.32 13.89
N LEU A 170 -26.50 -22.61 12.79
CA LEU A 170 -27.45 -23.06 11.78
C LEU A 170 -26.96 -24.34 11.08
N GLY A 171 -25.69 -24.39 10.69
CA GLY A 171 -25.06 -25.54 10.06
C GLY A 171 -25.05 -26.77 10.96
N LEU A 172 -24.71 -26.62 12.25
CA LEU A 172 -24.76 -27.71 13.23
C LEU A 172 -26.18 -28.16 13.53
N SER A 173 -27.15 -27.25 13.58
CA SER A 173 -28.57 -27.59 13.76
C SER A 173 -29.11 -28.43 12.59
N LEU A 174 -28.77 -28.04 11.35
CA LEU A 174 -29.09 -28.82 10.16
C LEU A 174 -28.35 -30.17 10.16
N GLY A 175 -27.08 -30.18 10.55
CA GLY A 175 -26.29 -31.40 10.71
C GLY A 175 -26.91 -32.37 11.72
N PHE A 176 -27.44 -31.86 12.83
CA PHE A 176 -28.16 -32.65 13.83
C PHE A 176 -29.48 -33.21 13.29
N ALA A 177 -30.27 -32.42 12.57
CA ALA A 177 -31.49 -32.91 11.92
C ALA A 177 -31.20 -34.03 10.91
N LEU A 178 -30.12 -33.87 10.12
CA LEU A 178 -29.65 -34.91 9.20
C LEU A 178 -29.10 -36.14 9.94
N LEU A 179 -28.46 -35.98 11.10
CA LEU A 179 -28.01 -37.08 11.95
C LEU A 179 -29.17 -37.90 12.49
N VAL A 180 -30.27 -37.25 12.91
CA VAL A 180 -31.49 -37.95 13.33
C VAL A 180 -32.07 -38.76 12.17
N LEU A 181 -32.13 -38.17 10.96
CA LEU A 181 -32.59 -38.85 9.76
C LEU A 181 -31.67 -40.03 9.38
N GLU A 182 -30.36 -39.83 9.44
CA GLU A 182 -29.35 -40.86 9.20
C GLU A 182 -29.52 -42.03 10.16
N ARG A 183 -29.69 -41.75 11.46
CA ARG A 183 -29.85 -42.78 12.49
C ARG A 183 -31.10 -43.59 12.28
N GLN A 184 -32.20 -42.94 11.89
CA GLN A 184 -33.45 -43.62 11.56
C GLN A 184 -33.31 -44.52 10.33
N LEU A 185 -32.61 -44.07 9.29
CA LEU A 185 -32.35 -44.86 8.08
C LEU A 185 -31.40 -46.03 8.35
N ALA A 186 -30.37 -45.83 9.18
CA ALA A 186 -29.42 -46.87 9.55
C ALA A 186 -30.03 -47.99 10.39
N GLN A 187 -31.11 -47.70 11.13
CA GLN A 187 -31.85 -48.68 11.93
C GLN A 187 -32.99 -49.37 11.17
N ALA A 188 -33.31 -48.94 9.95
CA ALA A 188 -34.38 -49.54 9.16
C ALA A 188 -34.01 -50.96 8.70
N HIS A 189 -34.94 -51.91 8.84
CA HIS A 189 -34.69 -53.30 8.46
C HIS A 189 -34.66 -53.44 6.93
N VAL A 190 -33.65 -54.16 6.39
CA VAL A 190 -33.42 -54.30 4.94
C VAL A 190 -34.63 -54.89 4.21
N ALA A 191 -35.41 -55.75 4.87
CA ALA A 191 -36.63 -56.32 4.30
C ALA A 191 -37.77 -55.29 4.13
N GLU A 192 -37.81 -54.25 4.96
CA GLU A 192 -38.79 -53.17 4.91
C GLU A 192 -38.34 -52.02 4.00
N TRP A 193 -37.05 -51.63 4.09
CA TRP A 193 -36.51 -50.52 3.31
C TRP A 193 -35.10 -50.81 2.79
N PRO A 194 -34.97 -51.41 1.60
CA PRO A 194 -33.69 -51.80 1.02
C PRO A 194 -32.73 -50.62 0.76
N GLU A 195 -33.25 -49.44 0.41
CA GLU A 195 -32.47 -48.25 0.07
C GLU A 195 -31.94 -47.49 1.30
N ALA A 196 -32.47 -47.76 2.50
CA ALA A 196 -32.22 -46.93 3.68
C ALA A 196 -30.73 -46.85 4.04
N GLN A 197 -30.02 -47.98 3.96
CA GLN A 197 -28.58 -48.04 4.29
C GLN A 197 -27.73 -47.23 3.30
N ALA A 198 -28.09 -47.23 2.01
CA ALA A 198 -27.39 -46.46 0.99
C ALA A 198 -27.63 -44.94 1.17
N LEU A 199 -28.87 -44.56 1.48
CA LEU A 199 -29.22 -43.17 1.78
C LEU A 199 -28.51 -42.65 3.04
N ALA A 200 -28.42 -43.48 4.09
CA ALA A 200 -27.69 -43.13 5.30
C ALA A 200 -26.21 -42.81 5.02
N GLN A 201 -25.55 -43.58 4.13
CA GLN A 201 -24.16 -43.30 3.74
C GLN A 201 -24.01 -41.93 3.08
N VAL A 202 -24.91 -41.59 2.14
CA VAL A 202 -24.84 -40.31 1.43
C VAL A 202 -25.16 -39.14 2.37
N ILE A 203 -26.09 -39.30 3.33
CA ILE A 203 -26.39 -38.28 4.34
C ILE A 203 -25.17 -38.00 5.24
N ARG A 204 -24.34 -38.99 5.56
CA ARG A 204 -23.09 -38.78 6.32
C ARG A 204 -22.11 -37.84 5.64
N VAL A 205 -22.09 -37.81 4.31
CA VAL A 205 -21.29 -36.86 3.52
C VAL A 205 -21.73 -35.44 3.85
N ALA A 206 -23.04 -35.16 3.79
CA ALA A 206 -23.59 -33.85 4.14
C ALA A 206 -23.34 -33.47 5.60
N ILE A 207 -23.51 -34.40 6.55
CA ILE A 207 -23.20 -34.16 7.97
C ILE A 207 -21.73 -33.79 8.14
N THR A 208 -20.81 -34.54 7.51
CA THR A 208 -19.37 -34.32 7.62
C THR A 208 -18.98 -32.97 7.07
N VAL A 209 -19.51 -32.58 5.91
CA VAL A 209 -19.28 -31.27 5.32
C VAL A 209 -19.83 -30.15 6.22
N LEU A 210 -21.05 -30.28 6.75
CA LEU A 210 -21.65 -29.27 7.65
C LEU A 210 -20.85 -29.10 8.96
N VAL A 211 -20.39 -30.19 9.57
CA VAL A 211 -19.60 -30.15 10.82
C VAL A 211 -18.23 -29.53 10.58
N LEU A 212 -17.54 -29.93 9.51
CA LEU A 212 -16.23 -29.35 9.18
C LEU A 212 -16.34 -27.89 8.73
N SER A 213 -17.40 -27.51 8.02
CA SER A 213 -17.72 -26.12 7.70
C SER A 213 -17.94 -25.28 8.97
N ALA A 214 -18.66 -25.80 9.96
CA ALA A 214 -18.86 -25.13 11.24
C ALA A 214 -17.54 -24.99 12.02
N LEU A 215 -16.68 -26.00 11.99
CA LEU A 215 -15.32 -25.94 12.57
C LEU A 215 -14.50 -24.83 11.91
N CYS A 216 -14.50 -24.74 10.57
CA CYS A 216 -13.78 -23.68 9.86
C CYS A 216 -14.26 -22.27 10.25
N LEU A 217 -15.57 -22.08 10.44
CA LEU A 217 -16.14 -20.80 10.85
C LEU A 217 -15.76 -20.41 12.29
N LEU A 218 -15.64 -21.37 13.21
CA LEU A 218 -15.33 -21.11 14.62
C LEU A 218 -13.85 -20.77 14.85
N PHE A 219 -12.95 -21.26 14.00
CA PHE A 219 -11.49 -21.11 14.16
C PHE A 219 -10.84 -20.18 13.14
N THR A 220 -11.62 -19.45 12.35
CA THR A 220 -11.09 -18.46 11.40
C THR A 220 -10.50 -17.24 12.10
N GLY A 221 -9.29 -16.84 11.69
CA GLY A 221 -8.58 -15.68 12.22
C GLY A 221 -7.50 -15.20 11.24
N PRO A 222 -7.02 -13.95 11.37
CA PRO A 222 -6.06 -13.34 10.45
C PRO A 222 -4.72 -14.09 10.39
N GLU A 223 -4.28 -14.63 11.53
CA GLU A 223 -3.00 -15.37 11.67
C GLU A 223 -3.10 -16.86 11.31
N THR A 224 -4.31 -17.37 11.01
CA THR A 224 -4.55 -18.81 10.82
C THR A 224 -5.00 -19.13 9.40
N LEU A 225 -4.16 -19.81 8.63
CA LEU A 225 -4.44 -20.18 7.23
C LEU A 225 -5.15 -21.53 7.07
N TRP A 226 -5.09 -22.40 8.09
CA TRP A 226 -5.64 -23.75 8.00
C TRP A 226 -7.17 -23.80 7.84
N PRO A 227 -8.01 -22.93 8.45
CA PRO A 227 -9.47 -23.00 8.30
C PRO A 227 -9.91 -22.68 6.87
N ALA A 228 -9.25 -21.70 6.23
CA ALA A 228 -9.50 -21.33 4.84
C ALA A 228 -9.14 -22.47 3.88
N ARG A 229 -7.97 -23.09 4.06
CA ARG A 229 -7.54 -24.25 3.26
C ARG A 229 -8.40 -25.49 3.50
N LEU A 230 -8.83 -25.72 4.74
CA LEU A 230 -9.72 -26.82 5.06
C LEU A 230 -11.10 -26.58 4.42
N ALA A 231 -11.64 -25.36 4.49
CA ALA A 231 -12.91 -24.98 3.87
C ALA A 231 -12.95 -25.31 2.37
N THR A 232 -11.87 -25.08 1.64
CA THR A 232 -11.77 -25.44 0.21
C THR A 232 -11.66 -26.94 0.01
N LEU A 233 -10.81 -27.62 0.78
CA LEU A 233 -10.54 -29.05 0.63
C LEU A 233 -11.74 -29.93 0.99
N ILE A 234 -12.60 -29.51 1.92
CA ILE A 234 -13.83 -30.23 2.28
C ILE A 234 -14.74 -30.44 1.05
N GLY A 235 -14.72 -29.51 0.08
CA GLY A 235 -15.47 -29.62 -1.18
C GLY A 235 -15.13 -30.83 -2.04
N LEU A 236 -13.92 -31.41 -1.87
CA LEU A 236 -13.53 -32.64 -2.57
C LEU A 236 -14.46 -33.82 -2.23
N LEU A 237 -14.96 -33.89 -0.99
CA LEU A 237 -15.78 -35.00 -0.55
C LEU A 237 -17.11 -35.08 -1.32
N PRO A 238 -17.98 -34.04 -1.35
CA PRO A 238 -19.19 -34.06 -2.16
C PRO A 238 -18.88 -34.10 -3.66
N ALA A 239 -17.78 -33.50 -4.13
CA ALA A 239 -17.38 -33.58 -5.54
C ALA A 239 -17.06 -35.02 -5.99
N LEU A 240 -16.30 -35.79 -5.20
CA LEU A 240 -16.00 -37.19 -5.50
C LEU A 240 -17.26 -38.06 -5.52
N VAL A 241 -18.19 -37.83 -4.58
CA VAL A 241 -19.47 -38.55 -4.56
C VAL A 241 -20.33 -38.15 -5.77
N ALA A 242 -20.40 -36.87 -6.10
CA ALA A 242 -21.13 -36.36 -7.26
C ALA A 242 -20.55 -36.92 -8.58
N ALA A 243 -19.23 -36.97 -8.73
CA ALA A 243 -18.57 -37.59 -9.88
C ALA A 243 -18.92 -39.08 -10.00
N GLU A 244 -18.95 -39.81 -8.88
CA GLU A 244 -19.34 -41.22 -8.87
C GLU A 244 -20.82 -41.40 -9.27
N LEU A 245 -21.72 -40.57 -8.76
CA LEU A 245 -23.14 -40.59 -9.09
C LEU A 245 -23.40 -40.22 -10.56
N LEU A 246 -22.67 -39.22 -11.08
CA LEU A 246 -22.72 -38.82 -12.48
C LEU A 246 -22.25 -39.97 -13.39
N LEU A 247 -21.12 -40.58 -13.07
CA LEU A 247 -20.59 -41.73 -13.81
C LEU A 247 -21.60 -42.88 -13.79
N ARG A 248 -22.22 -43.17 -12.65
CA ARG A 248 -23.27 -44.21 -12.54
C ARG A 248 -24.52 -43.87 -13.34
N ALA A 249 -24.94 -42.61 -13.34
CA ALA A 249 -26.05 -42.15 -14.17
C ALA A 249 -25.72 -42.36 -15.66
N LEU A 250 -24.51 -42.01 -16.10
CA LEU A 250 -24.04 -42.25 -17.47
C LEU A 250 -23.96 -43.73 -17.83
N LEU A 251 -23.37 -44.56 -16.96
CA LEU A 251 -23.29 -46.01 -17.19
C LEU A 251 -24.67 -46.67 -17.21
N SER A 252 -25.65 -46.14 -16.47
CA SER A 252 -27.02 -46.65 -16.49
C SER A 252 -27.74 -46.43 -17.82
N LEU A 253 -27.26 -45.50 -18.67
CA LEU A 253 -27.78 -45.30 -20.03
C LEU A 253 -27.52 -46.50 -20.94
N PHE A 254 -26.46 -47.27 -20.64
CA PHE A 254 -26.06 -48.45 -21.42
C PHE A 254 -26.65 -49.76 -20.86
N SER A 255 -27.43 -49.71 -19.78
CA SER A 255 -28.06 -50.89 -19.18
C SER A 255 -29.52 -51.00 -19.64
N PRO A 256 -29.96 -52.14 -20.21
CA PRO A 256 -31.34 -52.31 -20.66
C PRO A 256 -32.31 -52.26 -19.48
N ARG A 257 -33.31 -51.37 -19.56
CA ARG A 257 -34.39 -51.29 -18.57
C ARG A 257 -35.48 -52.30 -18.89
N ARG A 258 -35.84 -53.12 -17.91
CA ARG A 258 -37.00 -54.02 -17.97
C ARG A 258 -38.06 -53.44 -17.04
N GLU A 259 -39.17 -52.93 -17.59
CA GLU A 259 -40.23 -52.25 -16.81
C GLU A 259 -40.87 -53.15 -15.76
N ARG A 260 -40.85 -54.47 -15.98
CA ARG A 260 -41.43 -55.50 -15.11
C ARG A 260 -40.49 -56.03 -14.01
N LEU A 261 -39.22 -55.62 -14.01
CA LEU A 261 -38.23 -56.04 -13.03
C LEU A 261 -37.91 -54.91 -12.06
N GLU A 262 -37.96 -55.18 -10.75
CA GLU A 262 -37.70 -54.18 -9.70
C GLU A 262 -36.40 -53.39 -9.94
N PRO A 263 -36.44 -52.06 -10.15
CA PRO A 263 -35.25 -51.27 -10.47
C PRO A 263 -34.27 -51.24 -9.30
N ARG A 264 -32.97 -51.26 -9.59
CA ARG A 264 -31.91 -51.10 -8.58
C ARG A 264 -31.69 -49.63 -8.28
N LEU A 265 -31.36 -49.29 -7.03
CA LEU A 265 -30.92 -47.96 -6.67
C LEU A 265 -29.61 -47.61 -7.40
N ILE A 266 -29.68 -46.62 -8.27
CA ILE A 266 -28.53 -46.15 -9.07
C ILE A 266 -27.62 -45.28 -8.19
N ALA A 267 -28.21 -44.50 -7.29
CA ALA A 267 -27.51 -43.58 -6.40
C ALA A 267 -26.86 -44.25 -5.17
N THR A 268 -26.04 -45.26 -5.40
CA THR A 268 -25.13 -45.82 -4.38
C THR A 268 -23.74 -45.21 -4.56
N SER A 269 -23.01 -44.96 -3.47
CA SER A 269 -21.65 -44.41 -3.55
C SER A 269 -20.66 -45.20 -2.70
N PHE A 270 -19.55 -45.58 -3.33
CA PHE A 270 -18.38 -46.16 -2.69
C PHE A 270 -17.72 -45.16 -1.77
N VAL A 271 -17.51 -43.92 -2.24
CA VAL A 271 -16.87 -42.84 -1.47
C VAL A 271 -17.67 -42.55 -0.20
N ALA A 272 -19.00 -42.44 -0.30
CA ALA A 272 -19.88 -42.27 0.86
C ALA A 272 -19.82 -43.48 1.83
N GLY A 273 -19.55 -44.68 1.30
CA GLY A 273 -19.38 -45.90 2.09
C GLY A 273 -18.11 -45.95 2.92
N LEU A 274 -17.08 -45.15 2.57
CA LEU A 274 -15.85 -45.04 3.35
C LEU A 274 -16.05 -44.28 4.68
N LEU A 275 -17.10 -43.45 4.80
CA LEU A 275 -17.46 -42.75 6.05
C LEU A 275 -18.19 -43.64 7.08
N ARG A 276 -18.05 -44.96 6.99
CA ARG A 276 -18.59 -45.88 8.00
C ARG A 276 -17.63 -45.96 9.20
N TRP A 277 -18.17 -45.79 10.40
CA TRP A 277 -17.44 -46.05 11.64
C TRP A 277 -17.72 -47.47 12.13
N PRO A 278 -16.70 -48.29 12.44
CA PRO A 278 -15.26 -48.01 12.34
C PRO A 278 -14.76 -47.94 10.88
N PRO A 279 -13.74 -47.10 10.56
CA PRO A 279 -13.24 -46.94 9.20
C PRO A 279 -12.61 -48.25 8.71
N GLN A 280 -13.20 -48.81 7.65
CA GLN A 280 -12.70 -50.04 7.03
C GLN A 280 -12.53 -49.88 5.51
N PRO A 281 -11.71 -48.92 5.04
CA PRO A 281 -11.57 -48.59 3.62
C PRO A 281 -11.09 -49.77 2.79
N LEU A 282 -10.15 -50.56 3.34
CA LEU A 282 -9.65 -51.77 2.69
C LEU A 282 -10.74 -52.83 2.54
N MET A 283 -11.58 -53.04 3.56
CA MET A 283 -12.69 -54.00 3.44
C MET A 283 -13.75 -53.50 2.47
N ALA A 284 -14.07 -52.20 2.48
CA ALA A 284 -15.00 -51.63 1.51
C ALA A 284 -14.50 -51.82 0.07
N LEU A 285 -13.23 -51.51 -0.19
CA LEU A 285 -12.59 -51.72 -1.49
C LEU A 285 -12.58 -53.20 -1.90
N GLN A 286 -12.26 -54.10 -0.96
CA GLN A 286 -12.29 -55.54 -1.18
C GLN A 286 -13.70 -56.04 -1.52
N HIS A 287 -14.73 -55.60 -0.79
CA HIS A 287 -16.12 -55.97 -1.09
C HIS A 287 -16.56 -55.42 -2.45
N GLU A 288 -16.14 -54.20 -2.82
CA GLU A 288 -16.48 -53.62 -4.11
C GLU A 288 -15.79 -54.34 -5.27
N LEU A 289 -14.49 -54.64 -5.13
CA LEU A 289 -13.71 -55.39 -6.13
C LEU A 289 -14.20 -56.82 -6.29
N HIS A 290 -14.55 -57.48 -5.18
CA HIS A 290 -15.13 -58.82 -5.22
C HIS A 290 -16.53 -58.81 -5.86
N ASN A 291 -17.43 -57.91 -5.44
CA ASN A 291 -18.79 -57.87 -5.95
C ASN A 291 -18.88 -57.43 -7.43
N ARG A 292 -17.95 -56.61 -7.92
CA ARG A 292 -17.97 -56.10 -9.31
C ARG A 292 -17.08 -56.86 -10.27
N PHE A 293 -15.87 -57.24 -9.84
CA PHE A 293 -14.85 -57.83 -10.70
C PHE A 293 -14.51 -59.28 -10.32
N GLY A 294 -15.09 -59.82 -9.24
CA GLY A 294 -14.79 -61.18 -8.76
C GLY A 294 -13.39 -61.35 -8.15
N ILE A 295 -12.65 -60.26 -7.95
CA ILE A 295 -11.26 -60.30 -7.48
C ILE A 295 -11.24 -60.45 -5.96
N ASP A 296 -10.79 -61.60 -5.46
CA ASP A 296 -10.61 -61.84 -4.02
C ASP A 296 -9.21 -61.40 -3.55
N LEU A 297 -9.11 -60.17 -3.04
CA LEU A 297 -7.86 -59.62 -2.51
C LEU A 297 -7.57 -60.06 -1.05
N ARG A 298 -8.43 -60.87 -0.42
CA ARG A 298 -8.23 -61.32 0.98
C ARG A 298 -6.97 -62.17 1.15
N GLN A 299 -6.52 -62.81 0.08
CA GLN A 299 -5.36 -63.71 0.07
C GLN A 299 -4.01 -62.97 -0.05
N ILE A 300 -4.03 -61.65 -0.27
CA ILE A 300 -2.81 -60.86 -0.49
C ILE A 300 -2.27 -60.35 0.85
N TRP A 301 -1.20 -60.98 1.32
CA TRP A 301 -0.50 -60.65 2.58
C TRP A 301 -0.05 -59.17 2.66
N ALA A 302 0.21 -58.50 1.53
CA ALA A 302 0.67 -57.11 1.51
C ALA A 302 -0.31 -56.13 2.19
N PHE A 303 -1.63 -56.32 2.06
CA PHE A 303 -2.61 -55.41 2.67
C PHE A 303 -2.71 -55.54 4.19
N SER A 304 -2.49 -56.75 4.73
CA SER A 304 -2.48 -56.96 6.18
C SER A 304 -1.19 -56.43 6.81
N TYR A 305 -0.06 -56.54 6.10
CA TYR A 305 1.20 -55.92 6.47
C TYR A 305 1.12 -54.39 6.47
N MET A 306 0.59 -53.77 5.39
CA MET A 306 0.40 -52.31 5.32
C MET A 306 -0.46 -51.78 6.48
N ARG A 307 -1.57 -52.47 6.84
CA ARG A 307 -2.40 -52.08 7.98
C ARG A 307 -1.64 -52.11 9.31
N ARG A 308 -0.76 -53.09 9.51
CA ARG A 308 0.03 -53.25 10.75
C ARG A 308 1.21 -52.28 10.80
N ALA A 309 1.84 -51.99 9.67
CA ALA A 309 3.01 -51.11 9.57
C ALA A 309 2.63 -49.62 9.49
N PHE A 310 1.42 -49.27 9.03
CA PHE A 310 1.00 -47.88 8.86
C PHE A 310 1.05 -47.08 10.17
N ALA A 311 0.46 -47.60 11.25
CA ALA A 311 0.43 -46.91 12.54
C ALA A 311 1.83 -46.63 13.14
N PRO A 312 2.76 -47.60 13.24
CA PRO A 312 4.09 -47.32 13.76
C PRO A 312 4.91 -46.42 12.82
N VAL A 313 4.80 -46.59 11.49
CA VAL A 313 5.48 -45.70 10.54
C VAL A 313 4.97 -44.26 10.67
N LEU A 314 3.65 -44.07 10.74
CA LEU A 314 3.06 -42.75 10.94
C LEU A 314 3.50 -42.14 12.28
N ALA A 315 3.55 -42.93 13.35
CA ALA A 315 4.04 -42.47 14.65
C ALA A 315 5.51 -42.03 14.59
N VAL A 316 6.37 -42.78 13.89
CA VAL A 316 7.77 -42.40 13.68
C VAL A 316 7.88 -41.13 12.84
N VAL A 317 7.13 -41.01 11.75
CA VAL A 317 7.13 -39.79 10.90
C VAL A 317 6.68 -38.57 11.70
N LEU A 318 5.62 -38.70 12.50
CA LEU A 318 5.14 -37.62 13.37
C LEU A 318 6.16 -37.28 14.47
N ALA A 319 6.82 -38.27 15.06
CA ALA A 319 7.87 -38.05 16.06
C ALA A 319 9.09 -37.35 15.45
N VAL A 320 9.52 -37.73 14.24
CA VAL A 320 10.62 -37.08 13.52
C VAL A 320 10.22 -35.64 13.16
N GLY A 321 9.02 -35.43 12.63
CA GLY A 321 8.50 -34.09 12.33
C GLY A 321 8.43 -33.20 13.58
N TRP A 322 8.01 -33.78 14.71
CA TRP A 322 8.00 -33.09 16.00
C TRP A 322 9.41 -32.72 16.45
N LEU A 323 10.38 -33.63 16.38
CA LEU A 323 11.78 -33.35 16.73
C LEU A 323 12.41 -32.27 15.82
N LEU A 324 12.11 -32.30 14.52
CA LEU A 324 12.59 -31.29 13.56
C LEU A 324 12.06 -29.89 13.86
N SER A 325 10.92 -29.76 14.56
CA SER A 325 10.42 -28.45 15.01
C SER A 325 11.32 -27.75 16.03
N GLY A 326 12.26 -28.49 16.65
CA GLY A 326 13.28 -27.92 17.52
C GLY A 326 14.48 -27.33 16.79
N ILE A 327 14.60 -27.53 15.47
CA ILE A 327 15.68 -26.96 14.66
C ILE A 327 15.23 -25.59 14.17
N SER A 328 16.01 -24.55 14.49
CA SER A 328 15.73 -23.17 14.11
C SER A 328 16.94 -22.55 13.42
N GLU A 329 16.70 -21.87 12.31
CA GLU A 329 17.71 -21.07 11.60
C GLU A 329 17.55 -19.59 11.97
N VAL A 330 18.65 -18.95 12.39
CA VAL A 330 18.72 -17.51 12.64
C VAL A 330 19.55 -16.86 11.54
N SER A 331 18.99 -15.84 10.90
CA SER A 331 19.63 -15.12 9.79
C SER A 331 20.89 -14.37 10.21
N LEU A 332 21.77 -14.06 9.24
CA LEU A 332 23.00 -13.27 9.47
C LEU A 332 22.74 -11.87 10.05
N GLN A 333 21.57 -11.30 9.77
CA GLN A 333 21.14 -9.96 10.23
C GLN A 333 20.17 -10.07 11.42
N GLY A 334 20.00 -11.25 12.00
CA GLY A 334 19.06 -11.53 13.08
C GLY A 334 19.72 -12.13 14.31
N ARG A 335 18.93 -12.18 15.38
CA ARG A 335 19.15 -12.87 16.65
C ARG A 335 17.91 -13.71 16.95
N GLY A 336 18.08 -14.85 17.60
CA GLY A 336 16.97 -15.70 18.02
C GLY A 336 16.83 -15.68 19.53
N ILE A 337 15.76 -15.13 20.10
CA ILE A 337 15.48 -15.30 21.52
C ILE A 337 14.92 -16.70 21.74
N TYR A 338 15.70 -17.57 22.39
CA TYR A 338 15.27 -18.91 22.75
C TYR A 338 14.42 -18.90 24.01
N GLU A 339 13.19 -19.35 23.86
CA GLU A 339 12.27 -19.56 24.95
C GLU A 339 12.12 -21.05 25.27
N ARG A 340 12.11 -21.34 26.57
CA ARG A 340 11.82 -22.67 27.11
C ARG A 340 10.62 -22.57 28.04
N PHE A 341 9.55 -23.31 27.72
CA PHE A 341 8.25 -23.20 28.41
C PHE A 341 7.75 -21.76 28.56
N GLY A 342 7.98 -20.92 27.54
CA GLY A 342 7.54 -19.51 27.53
C GLY A 342 8.44 -18.54 28.30
N LYS A 343 9.57 -18.99 28.86
CA LYS A 343 10.55 -18.12 29.52
C LYS A 343 11.77 -17.92 28.61
N PRO A 344 12.23 -16.68 28.38
CA PRO A 344 13.48 -16.44 27.67
C PRO A 344 14.66 -16.96 28.49
N VAL A 345 15.53 -17.77 27.88
CA VAL A 345 16.70 -18.37 28.53
C VAL A 345 17.99 -17.84 27.92
N GLU A 346 18.07 -17.79 26.60
CA GLU A 346 19.29 -17.48 25.86
C GLU A 346 18.96 -16.72 24.57
N VAL A 347 19.92 -15.92 24.09
CA VAL A 347 19.83 -15.24 22.79
C VAL A 347 20.84 -15.88 21.85
N PHE A 348 20.34 -16.52 20.81
CA PHE A 348 21.12 -17.14 19.76
C PHE A 348 21.61 -16.10 18.75
N GLY A 349 22.89 -16.19 18.40
CA GLY A 349 23.46 -15.47 17.27
C GLY A 349 23.07 -16.11 15.92
N PRO A 350 23.56 -15.55 14.79
CA PRO A 350 23.33 -16.12 13.47
C PRO A 350 23.80 -17.57 13.33
N GLY A 351 23.00 -18.41 12.69
CA GLY A 351 23.33 -19.81 12.44
C GLY A 351 22.19 -20.78 12.72
N LEU A 352 22.52 -22.08 12.64
CA LEU A 352 21.59 -23.17 12.93
C LEU A 352 21.67 -23.55 14.41
N HIS A 353 20.53 -23.54 15.08
CA HIS A 353 20.41 -23.86 16.50
C HIS A 353 19.43 -25.01 16.72
N ILE A 354 19.67 -25.79 17.77
CA ILE A 354 18.81 -26.91 18.16
C ILE A 354 18.28 -26.61 19.57
N GLY A 355 16.97 -26.53 19.67
CA GLY A 355 16.23 -26.39 20.92
C GLY A 355 15.25 -27.54 21.15
N LEU A 356 14.47 -27.41 22.22
CA LEU A 356 13.35 -28.30 22.46
C LEU A 356 12.28 -28.13 21.37
N PRO A 357 11.62 -29.23 20.93
CA PRO A 357 10.56 -29.15 19.94
C PRO A 357 9.33 -28.41 20.47
N TRP A 358 8.57 -27.81 19.57
CA TRP A 358 7.33 -27.10 19.92
C TRP A 358 6.33 -28.07 20.58
N PRO A 359 5.64 -27.70 21.68
CA PRO A 359 5.53 -26.38 22.30
C PRO A 359 6.49 -26.16 23.48
N LEU A 360 7.44 -27.06 23.73
CA LEU A 360 8.35 -26.98 24.88
C LEU A 360 9.42 -25.91 24.71
N GLY A 361 9.81 -25.64 23.46
CA GLY A 361 10.70 -24.55 23.08
C GLY A 361 10.19 -23.79 21.87
N ARG A 362 10.58 -22.52 21.77
CA ARG A 362 10.40 -21.69 20.57
C ARG A 362 11.55 -20.69 20.44
N VAL A 363 11.87 -20.28 19.22
CA VAL A 363 12.85 -19.21 18.96
C VAL A 363 12.10 -18.04 18.33
N LEU A 364 12.16 -16.88 18.97
CA LEU A 364 11.64 -15.63 18.41
C LEU A 364 12.76 -14.94 17.62
N ALA A 365 12.54 -14.71 16.33
CA ALA A 365 13.47 -13.94 15.52
C ALA A 365 13.36 -12.44 15.88
N VAL A 366 14.50 -11.83 16.17
CA VAL A 366 14.65 -10.41 16.45
C VAL A 366 15.75 -9.87 15.55
N GLU A 367 15.61 -8.65 15.08
CA GLU A 367 16.60 -8.01 14.22
C GLU A 367 17.89 -7.70 14.98
N ASN A 368 19.01 -7.70 14.28
CA ASN A 368 20.32 -7.43 14.85
C ASN A 368 21.04 -6.33 14.06
N GLY A 369 20.97 -5.10 14.57
CA GLY A 369 21.65 -3.96 13.96
C GLY A 369 21.02 -3.42 12.68
N VAL A 370 19.78 -3.82 12.36
CA VAL A 370 18.98 -3.22 11.29
C VAL A 370 18.63 -1.78 11.70
N VAL A 371 18.86 -0.84 10.79
CA VAL A 371 18.60 0.58 11.01
C VAL A 371 17.25 0.92 10.40
N HIS A 372 16.39 1.52 11.20
CA HIS A 372 15.06 1.96 10.83
C HIS A 372 14.97 3.48 10.85
N GLU A 373 14.15 4.00 9.96
CA GLU A 373 13.79 5.41 9.93
C GLU A 373 12.32 5.57 10.33
N LEU A 374 12.05 6.49 11.25
CA LEU A 374 10.72 6.76 11.74
C LEU A 374 10.44 8.26 11.74
N ALA A 375 9.46 8.68 10.92
CA ALA A 375 8.90 10.02 10.98
C ALA A 375 7.93 10.15 12.17
N THR A 376 7.73 11.35 12.71
CA THR A 376 6.85 11.59 13.87
C THR A 376 5.34 11.53 13.60
N SER A 377 4.89 11.51 12.33
CA SER A 377 3.49 11.53 11.90
C SER A 377 2.76 10.17 11.97
N VAL A 378 1.48 10.19 12.34
CA VAL A 378 0.66 9.01 12.67
C VAL A 378 0.26 8.19 11.44
N ASP A 379 0.32 8.76 10.24
CA ASP A 379 -0.18 8.07 9.05
C ASP A 379 0.72 6.89 8.70
N ALA A 380 0.09 5.71 8.74
CA ALA A 380 0.69 4.44 8.39
C ALA A 380 1.44 4.63 7.08
N ALA A 381 2.75 4.35 7.10
CA ALA A 381 3.57 4.36 5.91
C ALA A 381 2.88 3.46 4.88
N ALA A 382 2.17 4.08 3.93
CA ALA A 382 1.73 3.38 2.74
C ALA A 382 3.00 2.80 2.12
N PRO A 383 2.99 1.52 1.69
CA PRO A 383 4.14 0.94 1.03
C PRO A 383 4.58 1.91 -0.07
N ALA A 384 5.83 2.37 -0.01
CA ALA A 384 6.36 3.30 -1.00
C ALA A 384 6.24 2.63 -2.36
N GLU A 385 5.27 3.07 -3.17
CA GLU A 385 5.19 2.65 -4.56
C GLU A 385 6.50 3.08 -5.23
N LEU A 386 7.15 2.13 -5.91
CA LEU A 386 8.40 2.38 -6.60
C LEU A 386 8.09 3.25 -7.83
N GLU A 387 8.15 4.57 -7.64
CA GLU A 387 8.00 5.54 -8.72
C GLU A 387 9.23 5.51 -9.65
N PRO A 388 9.04 5.67 -10.98
CA PRO A 388 10.13 5.70 -11.94
C PRO A 388 11.09 6.88 -11.68
N ALA A 389 12.40 6.64 -11.79
CA ALA A 389 13.44 7.63 -11.48
C ALA A 389 13.38 8.92 -12.32
N GLU A 390 12.81 8.86 -13.52
CA GLU A 390 12.63 9.99 -14.45
C GLU A 390 11.24 10.64 -14.35
N GLY A 391 10.45 10.27 -13.34
CA GLY A 391 9.11 10.82 -13.10
C GLY A 391 9.12 12.19 -12.43
N LEU A 392 7.92 12.76 -12.24
CA LEU A 392 7.75 13.91 -11.34
C LEU A 392 8.18 13.49 -9.94
N PRO A 393 8.93 14.34 -9.20
CA PRO A 393 9.30 14.03 -7.84
C PRO A 393 8.04 13.79 -7.00
N PRO A 394 8.05 12.78 -6.11
CA PRO A 394 6.88 12.45 -5.32
C PRO A 394 6.47 13.64 -4.45
N ALA A 395 5.17 13.78 -4.20
CA ALA A 395 4.64 14.88 -3.39
C ALA A 395 5.25 14.91 -1.97
N SER A 396 5.68 13.75 -1.45
CA SER A 396 6.38 13.61 -0.17
C SER A 396 7.78 14.26 -0.14
N ALA A 397 8.39 14.53 -1.30
CA ALA A 397 9.69 15.19 -1.40
C ALA A 397 9.58 16.72 -1.55
N ASN A 398 8.37 17.26 -1.72
CA ASN A 398 8.17 18.72 -1.69
C ASN A 398 8.57 19.26 -0.31
N ARG A 399 9.30 20.38 -0.25
CA ARG A 399 9.75 21.03 0.99
C ARG A 399 9.36 22.52 1.07
N LEU A 400 8.43 22.95 0.23
CA LEU A 400 7.99 24.34 0.16
C LEU A 400 7.07 24.68 1.33
N TRP A 401 7.28 25.84 1.97
CA TRP A 401 6.48 26.30 3.13
C TRP A 401 4.98 26.47 2.82
N ASP A 402 4.64 26.71 1.56
CA ASP A 402 3.26 26.93 1.11
C ASP A 402 2.48 25.62 0.91
N ALA A 403 3.14 24.46 1.04
CA ALA A 403 2.53 23.14 0.96
C ALA A 403 2.49 22.46 2.33
N SER A 404 1.46 21.65 2.57
CA SER A 404 1.39 20.77 3.74
C SER A 404 2.17 19.49 3.47
N HIS A 405 3.06 19.09 4.38
CA HIS A 405 3.84 17.86 4.26
C HIS A 405 3.13 16.70 4.97
N VAL A 406 3.13 15.51 4.38
CA VAL A 406 2.46 14.31 4.95
C VAL A 406 3.02 13.94 6.32
N ASN A 407 4.29 14.26 6.57
CA ASN A 407 5.00 13.90 7.81
C ASN A 407 5.08 15.02 8.85
N GLU A 408 4.47 16.18 8.59
CA GLU A 408 4.57 17.31 9.50
C GLU A 408 3.65 17.17 10.72
N LYS A 409 4.14 17.63 11.87
CA LYS A 409 3.37 17.74 13.10
C LYS A 409 3.33 19.19 13.55
N SER A 410 2.13 19.72 13.76
CA SER A 410 1.95 21.05 14.35
C SER A 410 2.29 21.02 15.84
N GLN A 411 3.15 21.94 16.26
CA GLN A 411 3.53 22.15 17.66
C GLN A 411 3.28 23.61 18.05
N VAL A 412 3.04 23.79 19.35
CA VAL A 412 2.85 25.11 19.95
C VAL A 412 4.18 25.59 20.51
N ILE A 413 4.54 26.83 20.18
CA ILE A 413 5.77 27.49 20.62
C ILE A 413 5.44 28.77 21.38
N ALA A 414 6.37 29.22 22.21
CA ALA A 414 6.26 30.49 22.90
C ALA A 414 6.47 31.65 21.91
N SER A 415 5.71 32.73 22.08
CA SER A 415 5.87 33.97 21.33
C SER A 415 6.10 35.11 22.30
N SER A 416 7.12 35.91 22.05
CA SER A 416 7.43 37.14 22.79
C SER A 416 7.37 38.31 21.83
N SER A 417 6.44 39.25 22.05
CA SER A 417 6.38 40.52 21.31
C SER A 417 6.25 41.67 22.31
N GLY A 418 7.36 42.37 22.56
CA GLY A 418 7.46 43.35 23.63
C GLY A 418 7.19 42.73 25.01
N ASP A 419 6.30 43.34 25.80
CA ASP A 419 5.88 42.85 27.13
C ASP A 419 4.77 41.78 27.09
N LYS A 420 4.32 41.35 25.90
CA LYS A 420 3.21 40.40 25.76
C LYS A 420 3.72 39.00 25.45
N GLN A 421 3.36 38.05 26.31
CA GLN A 421 3.53 36.62 26.08
C GLN A 421 2.34 36.07 25.28
N GLY A 422 2.62 35.22 24.31
CA GLY A 422 1.61 34.54 23.51
C GLY A 422 2.10 33.18 23.02
N PHE A 423 1.29 32.55 22.18
CA PHE A 423 1.62 31.27 21.56
C PHE A 423 1.53 31.38 20.04
N GLN A 424 2.42 30.68 19.35
CA GLN A 424 2.38 30.50 17.90
C GLN A 424 2.35 29.00 17.58
N ILE A 425 1.92 28.67 16.37
CA ILE A 425 1.90 27.29 15.87
C ILE A 425 2.93 27.18 14.76
N VAL A 426 3.71 26.11 14.80
CA VAL A 426 4.74 25.79 13.81
C VAL A 426 4.60 24.33 13.42
N ASN A 427 4.72 24.04 12.13
CA ASN A 427 4.79 22.68 11.61
C ASN A 427 6.26 22.24 11.56
N MET A 428 6.53 21.03 12.02
CA MET A 428 7.86 20.45 11.95
C MET A 428 7.84 19.02 11.41
N ASP A 429 8.91 18.67 10.71
CA ASP A 429 9.19 17.31 10.27
C ASP A 429 10.46 16.84 10.96
N VAL A 430 10.31 15.87 11.87
CA VAL A 430 11.40 15.27 12.64
C VAL A 430 11.44 13.78 12.35
N ARG A 431 12.63 13.31 11.98
CA ARG A 431 12.92 11.91 11.73
C ARG A 431 13.86 11.34 12.77
N PHE A 432 13.54 10.14 13.23
CA PHE A 432 14.35 9.37 14.15
C PHE A 432 14.93 8.17 13.42
N VAL A 433 16.26 8.11 13.38
CA VAL A 433 16.99 6.93 12.92
C VAL A 433 17.32 6.10 14.15
N TYR A 434 16.81 4.88 14.20
CA TYR A 434 16.93 4.02 15.38
C TYR A 434 17.29 2.59 14.99
N ARG A 435 17.75 1.82 15.98
CA ARG A 435 17.90 0.37 15.89
C ARG A 435 17.59 -0.27 17.25
N ILE A 436 17.34 -1.58 17.24
CA ILE A 436 17.43 -2.37 18.47
C ILE A 436 18.91 -2.45 18.87
N GLY A 437 19.20 -2.24 20.16
CA GLY A 437 20.56 -2.24 20.67
C GLY A 437 21.30 -3.56 20.40
N LEU A 438 22.63 -3.49 20.26
CA LEU A 438 23.47 -4.63 19.89
C LEU A 438 23.73 -5.63 21.04
N SER A 439 23.09 -5.45 22.21
CA SER A 439 23.26 -6.36 23.34
C SER A 439 22.09 -7.34 23.44
N ASP A 440 22.35 -8.51 24.04
CA ASP A 440 21.30 -9.52 24.22
C ASP A 440 20.20 -9.02 25.15
N GLN A 441 20.55 -8.20 26.15
CA GLN A 441 19.60 -7.52 27.01
C GLN A 441 18.69 -6.57 26.23
N ALA A 442 19.24 -5.81 25.27
CA ALA A 442 18.45 -4.90 24.44
C ALA A 442 17.45 -5.65 23.55
N ALA A 443 17.84 -6.79 22.97
CA ALA A 443 16.94 -7.63 22.20
C ALA A 443 15.77 -8.16 23.06
N LEU A 444 16.07 -8.65 24.27
CA LEU A 444 15.06 -9.10 25.23
C LEU A 444 14.12 -7.95 25.62
N ALA A 445 14.68 -6.80 25.99
CA ALA A 445 13.93 -5.63 26.41
C ALA A 445 13.00 -5.12 25.31
N ALA A 446 13.47 -5.06 24.06
CA ALA A 446 12.65 -4.64 22.91
C ALA A 446 11.49 -5.60 22.63
N THR A 447 11.67 -6.92 22.84
CA THR A 447 10.63 -7.92 22.58
C THR A 447 9.63 -8.06 23.72
N TYR A 448 10.04 -7.91 24.97
CA TYR A 448 9.18 -8.17 26.14
C TYR A 448 8.65 -6.93 26.84
N ASN A 449 9.34 -5.79 26.76
CA ASN A 449 8.91 -4.54 27.40
C ASN A 449 8.12 -3.63 26.45
N SER A 450 8.13 -3.90 25.14
CA SER A 450 7.38 -3.14 24.14
C SER A 450 6.56 -4.08 23.25
N ALA A 451 5.28 -3.76 23.06
CA ALA A 451 4.45 -4.45 22.08
C ALA A 451 4.72 -3.95 20.64
N ASP A 452 5.08 -2.66 20.50
CA ASP A 452 5.34 -2.00 19.23
C ASP A 452 6.37 -0.86 19.43
N VAL A 453 7.60 -1.13 19.00
CA VAL A 453 8.74 -0.21 19.13
C VAL A 453 8.50 1.13 18.40
N PRO A 454 8.13 1.15 17.10
CA PRO A 454 7.75 2.38 16.41
C PRO A 454 6.75 3.25 17.17
N THR A 455 5.67 2.66 17.69
CA THR A 455 4.64 3.41 18.43
C THR A 455 5.17 3.95 19.76
N LEU A 456 6.03 3.19 20.45
CA LEU A 456 6.71 3.64 21.66
C LEU A 456 7.63 4.84 21.40
N ILE A 457 8.44 4.79 20.35
CA ILE A 457 9.33 5.90 19.98
C ILE A 457 8.49 7.13 19.61
N ARG A 458 7.45 6.97 18.80
CA ARG A 458 6.57 8.06 18.36
C ARG A 458 5.90 8.78 19.53
N SER A 459 5.36 8.03 20.48
CA SER A 459 4.68 8.59 21.66
C SER A 459 5.67 9.29 22.60
N THR A 460 6.85 8.70 22.80
CA THR A 460 7.94 9.29 23.60
C THR A 460 8.46 10.57 22.97
N ALA A 461 8.80 10.52 21.68
CA ALA A 461 9.23 11.69 20.90
C ALA A 461 8.18 12.80 20.91
N SER A 462 6.90 12.46 20.74
CA SER A 462 5.82 13.45 20.80
C SER A 462 5.77 14.18 22.14
N ARG A 463 5.92 13.46 23.26
CA ARG A 463 5.95 14.06 24.60
C ARG A 463 7.16 14.97 24.78
N VAL A 464 8.34 14.51 24.37
CA VAL A 464 9.59 15.30 24.43
C VAL A 464 9.48 16.56 23.58
N LEU A 465 9.03 16.44 22.34
CA LEU A 465 8.86 17.56 21.40
C LEU A 465 7.88 18.60 21.94
N VAL A 466 6.70 18.20 22.43
CA VAL A 466 5.74 19.14 23.01
C VAL A 466 6.34 19.92 24.18
N HIS A 467 7.06 19.22 25.07
CA HIS A 467 7.67 19.86 26.23
C HIS A 467 8.80 20.81 25.85
N ASP A 468 9.71 20.39 24.96
CA ASP A 468 10.87 21.20 24.56
C ASP A 468 10.43 22.46 23.79
N PHE A 469 9.50 22.32 22.84
CA PHE A 469 9.04 23.42 21.99
C PHE A 469 8.19 24.45 22.74
N ALA A 470 7.46 24.05 23.78
CA ALA A 470 6.68 24.97 24.61
C ALA A 470 7.54 26.07 25.25
N SER A 471 8.84 25.84 25.41
CA SER A 471 9.78 26.79 26.02
C SER A 471 10.56 27.66 25.02
N ARG A 472 10.42 27.40 23.71
CA ARG A 472 11.22 28.04 22.65
C ARG A 472 10.41 29.04 21.84
N THR A 473 11.10 30.06 21.31
CA THR A 473 10.53 31.04 20.37
C THR A 473 10.84 30.68 18.92
N LEU A 474 10.09 31.26 17.99
CA LEU A 474 10.25 30.99 16.55
C LEU A 474 11.66 31.27 16.05
N ASP A 475 12.25 32.41 16.43
CA ASP A 475 13.62 32.77 16.03
C ASP A 475 14.66 31.77 16.56
N GLY A 476 14.44 31.24 17.77
CA GLY A 476 15.27 30.19 18.36
C GLY A 476 15.18 28.85 17.63
N LEU A 477 14.06 28.57 16.95
CA LEU A 477 13.84 27.34 16.19
C LEU A 477 14.30 27.45 14.73
N LEU A 478 14.14 28.62 14.11
CA LEU A 478 14.51 28.84 12.72
C LEU A 478 16.00 29.16 12.53
N GLY A 479 16.70 29.61 13.58
CA GLY A 479 18.10 30.03 13.57
C GLY A 479 19.14 28.91 13.40
N GLU A 480 20.42 29.25 13.62
CA GLU A 480 21.59 28.42 13.26
C GLU A 480 21.76 27.12 14.07
N GLN A 481 20.99 26.91 15.15
CA GLN A 481 21.21 25.80 16.10
C GLN A 481 20.32 24.56 15.86
N ARG A 482 19.85 24.30 14.64
CA ARG A 482 18.98 23.13 14.35
C ARG A 482 19.64 21.79 14.68
N SER A 483 20.96 21.67 14.49
CA SER A 483 21.72 20.46 14.86
C SER A 483 21.72 20.25 16.38
N ALA A 484 21.98 21.32 17.15
CA ALA A 484 21.94 21.25 18.61
C ALA A 484 20.53 20.89 19.13
N LEU A 485 19.49 21.45 18.53
CA LEU A 485 18.09 21.08 18.83
C LEU A 485 17.84 19.59 18.57
N ALA A 486 18.28 19.08 17.43
CA ALA A 486 18.13 17.67 17.09
C ALA A 486 18.86 16.75 18.09
N ASP A 487 20.08 17.13 18.50
CA ASP A 487 20.87 16.40 19.50
C ASP A 487 20.23 16.43 20.90
N ASP A 488 19.66 17.57 21.30
CA ASP A 488 18.93 17.71 22.57
C ASP A 488 17.68 16.81 22.59
N ILE A 489 16.87 16.86 21.52
CA ILE A 489 15.67 16.02 21.37
C ILE A 489 16.08 14.54 21.38
N GLY A 490 17.08 14.15 20.59
CA GLY A 490 17.56 12.77 20.52
C GLY A 490 18.02 12.25 21.88
N ARG A 491 18.78 13.06 22.64
CA ARG A 491 19.22 12.71 24.00
C ARG A 491 18.06 12.58 24.98
N ALA A 492 17.08 13.47 24.93
CA ALA A 492 15.89 13.41 25.78
C ALA A 492 15.03 12.17 25.47
N VAL A 493 14.78 11.88 24.18
CA VAL A 493 14.07 10.66 23.77
C VAL A 493 14.83 9.40 24.18
N GLN A 494 16.15 9.35 24.00
CA GLN A 494 16.97 8.23 24.43
C GLN A 494 16.98 8.06 25.96
N ALA A 495 16.92 9.13 26.74
CA ALA A 495 16.81 9.07 28.20
C ALA A 495 15.49 8.43 28.63
N ASP A 496 14.38 8.84 28.04
CA ASP A 496 13.06 8.30 28.32
C ASP A 496 12.94 6.83 27.88
N LEU A 497 13.46 6.48 26.70
CA LEU A 497 13.50 5.09 26.22
C LEU A 497 14.33 4.17 27.13
N ARG A 498 15.43 4.68 27.69
CA ARG A 498 16.22 3.94 28.69
C ARG A 498 15.47 3.77 30.01
N GLN A 499 14.73 4.78 30.45
CA GLN A 499 13.91 4.67 31.67
C GLN A 499 12.81 3.60 31.52
N LEU A 500 12.29 3.43 30.31
CA LEU A 500 11.30 2.40 29.98
C LEU A 500 11.92 1.02 29.68
N ASP A 501 13.25 0.89 29.78
CA ASP A 501 13.99 -0.32 29.40
C ASP A 501 13.53 -0.86 28.04
N SER A 502 13.52 0.00 27.02
CA SER A 502 12.95 -0.36 25.71
C SER A 502 13.89 -1.21 24.85
N GLY A 503 15.18 -1.28 25.18
CA GLY A 503 16.20 -1.92 24.33
C GLY A 503 16.50 -1.19 23.02
N VAL A 504 15.99 0.03 22.82
CA VAL A 504 16.14 0.81 21.59
C VAL A 504 17.27 1.83 21.72
N GLU A 505 18.03 1.99 20.64
CA GLU A 505 19.07 2.99 20.48
C GLU A 505 18.70 3.97 19.34
N ILE A 506 18.62 5.25 19.67
CA ILE A 506 18.50 6.35 18.72
C ILE A 506 19.90 6.67 18.20
N LEU A 507 20.10 6.47 16.90
CA LEU A 507 21.37 6.72 16.22
C LEU A 507 21.48 8.18 15.78
N ALA A 508 20.39 8.74 15.27
CA ALA A 508 20.33 10.13 14.86
C ALA A 508 18.90 10.67 14.98
N THR A 509 18.80 11.96 15.27
CA THR A 509 17.57 12.72 15.12
C THR A 509 17.84 13.78 14.07
N VAL A 510 16.94 13.88 13.09
CA VAL A 510 17.07 14.82 11.98
C VAL A 510 15.83 15.69 11.97
N VAL A 511 16.04 17.00 12.06
CA VAL A 511 14.99 17.99 11.86
C VAL A 511 15.04 18.42 10.40
N GLU A 512 14.12 17.90 9.59
CA GLU A 512 14.11 18.14 8.15
C GLU A 512 13.56 19.53 7.82
N ALA A 513 12.48 19.93 8.48
CA ALA A 513 11.83 21.20 8.24
C ALA A 513 11.18 21.76 9.51
N ILE A 514 11.22 23.08 9.65
CA ILE A 514 10.45 23.86 10.62
C ILE A 514 9.90 25.05 9.85
N HIS A 515 8.58 25.20 9.80
CA HIS A 515 7.94 26.32 9.11
C HIS A 515 6.57 26.65 9.71
N PRO A 516 6.09 27.89 9.54
CA PRO A 516 4.71 28.21 9.85
C PRO A 516 3.73 27.32 9.05
N PRO A 517 2.49 27.12 9.52
CA PRO A 517 1.46 26.45 8.75
C PRO A 517 1.28 27.09 7.38
N ALA A 518 1.00 26.29 6.35
CA ALA A 518 0.90 26.77 4.96
C ALA A 518 -0.04 27.98 4.79
N GLY A 519 -1.16 28.00 5.52
CA GLY A 519 -2.11 29.13 5.51
C GLY A 519 -1.55 30.46 6.04
N ALA A 520 -0.44 30.43 6.78
CA ALA A 520 0.23 31.61 7.35
C ALA A 520 1.54 31.97 6.63
N ALA A 521 2.09 31.09 5.78
CA ALA A 521 3.40 31.27 5.15
C ALA A 521 3.56 32.62 4.42
N ASN A 522 2.56 33.01 3.62
CA ASN A 522 2.54 34.30 2.92
C ASN A 522 2.62 35.51 3.86
N ALA A 523 1.96 35.44 5.02
CA ALA A 523 2.01 36.53 5.99
C ALA A 523 3.42 36.65 6.62
N TYR A 524 4.07 35.52 6.91
CA TYR A 524 5.45 35.50 7.39
C TYR A 524 6.43 36.02 6.33
N HIS A 525 6.30 35.59 5.08
CA HIS A 525 7.09 36.13 3.97
C HIS A 525 6.94 37.64 3.84
N ALA A 526 5.73 38.17 4.00
CA ALA A 526 5.48 39.61 3.96
C ALA A 526 6.19 40.37 5.09
N VAL A 527 6.20 39.84 6.32
CA VAL A 527 6.93 40.45 7.45
C VAL A 527 8.44 40.46 7.19
N GLN A 528 9.00 39.34 6.73
CA GLN A 528 10.43 39.25 6.38
C GLN A 528 10.79 40.23 5.26
N ALA A 529 9.97 40.28 4.20
CA ALA A 529 10.15 41.21 3.09
C ALA A 529 10.10 42.68 3.55
N ALA A 530 9.18 43.01 4.46
CA ALA A 530 9.09 44.35 5.05
C ALA A 530 10.33 44.69 5.88
N GLN A 531 10.84 43.76 6.69
CA GLN A 531 12.04 43.96 7.50
C GLN A 531 13.29 44.14 6.63
N ILE A 532 13.47 43.31 5.59
CA ILE A 532 14.55 43.45 4.62
C ILE A 532 14.45 44.80 3.90
N SER A 533 13.25 45.19 3.48
CA SER A 533 13.02 46.48 2.82
C SER A 533 13.34 47.66 3.73
N ALA A 534 12.93 47.60 5.01
CA ALA A 534 13.25 48.63 5.99
C ALA A 534 14.77 48.74 6.22
N GLN A 535 15.47 47.60 6.36
CA GLN A 535 16.91 47.60 6.53
C GLN A 535 17.63 48.12 5.28
N ALA A 536 17.15 47.78 4.08
CA ALA A 536 17.67 48.29 2.82
C ALA A 536 17.49 49.82 2.71
N LEU A 537 16.33 50.35 3.09
CA LEU A 537 16.07 51.79 3.13
C LEU A 537 17.01 52.49 4.12
N ILE A 538 17.16 51.97 5.34
CA ILE A 538 18.07 52.54 6.34
C ILE A 538 19.52 52.56 5.81
N SER A 539 19.98 51.45 5.22
CA SER A 539 21.32 51.37 4.65
C SER A 539 21.51 52.35 3.49
N ARG A 540 20.49 52.52 2.64
CA ARG A 540 20.53 53.50 1.53
C ARG A 540 20.63 54.94 2.05
N GLU A 541 19.79 55.32 3.01
CA GLU A 541 19.81 56.67 3.57
C GLU A 541 21.11 56.95 4.35
N ARG A 542 21.68 55.95 5.03
CA ARG A 542 23.03 56.05 5.64
C ARG A 542 24.12 56.27 4.59
N GLY A 543 24.01 55.61 3.44
CA GLY A 543 24.89 55.81 2.29
C GLY A 543 24.81 57.24 1.76
N ALA A 544 23.59 57.73 1.49
CA ALA A 544 23.35 59.09 1.01
C ALA A 544 23.84 60.17 2.00
N ALA A 545 23.59 59.98 3.30
CA ALA A 545 24.09 60.88 4.34
C ALA A 545 25.62 60.93 4.38
N SER A 546 26.29 59.77 4.24
CA SER A 546 27.75 59.68 4.20
C SER A 546 28.32 60.35 2.95
N GLU A 547 27.68 60.15 1.79
CA GLU A 547 28.07 60.81 0.54
C GLU A 547 27.97 62.33 0.66
N GLN A 548 26.83 62.85 1.14
CA GLN A 548 26.62 64.29 1.33
C GLN A 548 27.66 64.90 2.30
N ALA A 549 27.95 64.21 3.42
CA ALA A 549 28.95 64.66 4.38
C ALA A 549 30.36 64.72 3.75
N ASN A 550 30.74 63.71 2.96
CA ASN A 550 32.02 63.68 2.27
C ASN A 550 32.12 64.76 1.19
N GLN A 551 31.04 65.01 0.43
CA GLN A 551 30.99 66.10 -0.55
C GLN A 551 31.13 67.48 0.11
N ALA A 552 30.45 67.72 1.23
CA ALA A 552 30.59 68.96 1.99
C ALA A 552 32.02 69.14 2.53
N GLN A 553 32.63 68.06 3.05
CA GLN A 553 34.02 68.08 3.53
C GLN A 553 35.03 68.35 2.40
N LEU A 554 34.79 67.79 1.21
CA LEU A 554 35.58 68.05 0.01
C LEU A 554 35.49 69.52 -0.39
N GLN A 555 34.28 70.08 -0.49
CA GLN A 555 34.08 71.50 -0.82
C GLN A 555 34.75 72.43 0.20
N ALA A 556 34.60 72.14 1.50
CA ALA A 556 35.26 72.91 2.56
C ALA A 556 36.79 72.88 2.44
N SER A 557 37.37 71.72 2.11
CA SER A 557 38.81 71.60 1.86
C SER A 557 39.24 72.40 0.64
N ILE A 558 38.51 72.29 -0.49
CA ILE A 558 38.81 73.05 -1.72
C ILE A 558 38.82 74.56 -1.44
N VAL A 559 37.78 75.08 -0.77
CA VAL A 559 37.68 76.51 -0.45
C VAL A 559 38.82 76.95 0.46
N ARG A 560 39.12 76.18 1.51
CA ARG A 560 40.22 76.48 2.43
C ARG A 560 41.57 76.45 1.73
N ASP A 561 41.82 75.44 0.91
CA ASP A 561 43.10 75.24 0.24
C ASP A 561 43.30 76.31 -0.84
N HIS A 562 42.25 76.70 -1.57
CA HIS A 562 42.28 77.85 -2.49
C HIS A 562 42.55 79.16 -1.75
N ALA A 563 41.84 79.45 -0.65
CA ALA A 563 42.08 80.66 0.14
C ALA A 563 43.51 80.72 0.69
N ARG A 564 44.06 79.58 1.12
CA ARG A 564 45.45 79.46 1.58
C ARG A 564 46.44 79.67 0.45
N ALA A 565 46.19 79.11 -0.74
CA ALA A 565 47.02 79.33 -1.92
C ALA A 565 47.05 80.82 -2.32
N THR A 566 45.88 81.46 -2.43
CA THR A 566 45.77 82.90 -2.73
C THR A 566 46.47 83.75 -1.67
N ALA A 567 46.29 83.44 -0.38
CA ALA A 567 46.96 84.17 0.70
C ALA A 567 48.49 84.06 0.60
N HIS A 568 49.01 82.86 0.31
CA HIS A 568 50.44 82.66 0.10
C HIS A 568 50.96 83.38 -1.15
N GLU A 569 50.20 83.37 -2.26
CA GLU A 569 50.54 84.08 -3.49
C GLU A 569 50.59 85.60 -3.27
N VAL A 570 49.60 86.18 -2.60
CA VAL A 570 49.56 87.61 -2.24
C VAL A 570 50.72 87.99 -1.31
N GLN A 571 50.98 87.19 -0.26
CA GLN A 571 52.11 87.45 0.64
C GLN A 571 53.45 87.34 -0.07
N ALA A 572 53.64 86.32 -0.93
CA ALA A 572 54.85 86.16 -1.71
C ALA A 572 55.04 87.32 -2.70
N GLY A 573 53.98 87.74 -3.39
CA GLY A 573 53.99 88.90 -4.27
C GLY A 573 54.31 90.20 -3.54
N ALA A 574 53.72 90.43 -2.36
CA ALA A 574 54.02 91.59 -1.53
C ALA A 574 55.48 91.60 -1.05
N ARG A 575 56.02 90.46 -0.63
CA ARG A 575 57.45 90.33 -0.25
C ARG A 575 58.39 90.58 -1.43
N ALA A 576 58.04 90.06 -2.61
CA ALA A 576 58.83 90.30 -3.82
C ALA A 576 58.81 91.80 -4.20
N ALA A 577 57.66 92.46 -4.10
CA ALA A 577 57.52 93.89 -4.33
C ALA A 577 58.29 94.74 -3.31
N ASP A 578 58.24 94.40 -2.02
CA ASP A 578 58.99 95.07 -0.95
C ASP A 578 60.52 94.93 -1.12
N LEU A 579 60.98 93.71 -1.41
CA LEU A 579 62.40 93.44 -1.72
C LEU A 579 62.86 94.24 -2.94
N ARG A 580 62.04 94.26 -4.00
CA ARG A 580 62.32 95.02 -5.21
C ARG A 580 62.37 96.52 -4.92
N PHE A 581 61.37 97.07 -4.25
CA PHE A 581 61.32 98.49 -3.88
C PHE A 581 62.50 98.88 -3.01
N SER A 582 62.86 98.06 -2.01
CA SER A 582 64.02 98.28 -1.15
C SER A 582 65.33 98.27 -1.94
N ALA A 583 65.47 97.37 -2.92
CA ALA A 583 66.64 97.33 -3.80
C ALA A 583 66.70 98.56 -4.71
N GLU A 584 65.57 98.96 -5.31
CA GLU A 584 65.45 100.15 -6.15
C GLU A 584 65.72 101.45 -5.35
N GLN A 585 65.21 101.56 -4.12
CA GLN A 585 65.48 102.68 -3.22
C GLN A 585 66.98 102.79 -2.90
N LYS A 586 67.65 101.68 -2.60
CA LYS A 586 69.11 101.64 -2.37
C LYS A 586 69.87 102.05 -3.63
N ALA A 587 69.48 101.54 -4.80
CA ALA A 587 70.09 101.90 -6.08
C ALA A 587 69.92 103.39 -6.39
N TYR A 588 68.73 103.95 -6.16
CA TYR A 588 68.46 105.38 -6.30
C TYR A 588 69.27 106.23 -5.33
N ALA A 589 69.41 105.82 -4.06
CA ALA A 589 70.23 106.55 -3.10
C ALA A 589 71.72 106.61 -3.50
N GLN A 590 72.23 105.61 -4.21
CA GLN A 590 73.62 105.56 -4.69
C GLN A 590 73.83 106.33 -6.00
N ALA A 591 72.92 106.22 -6.98
CA ALA A 591 73.11 106.73 -8.34
C ALA A 591 72.18 107.90 -8.74
N GLY A 592 71.18 108.23 -7.91
CA GLY A 592 70.28 109.36 -8.08
C GLY A 592 69.57 109.40 -9.44
N ARG A 593 69.75 110.51 -10.18
CA ARG A 593 69.11 110.71 -11.49
C ARG A 593 69.57 109.72 -12.56
N ALA A 594 70.76 109.15 -12.45
CA ALA A 594 71.27 108.18 -13.42
C ALA A 594 70.44 106.88 -13.40
N PHE A 595 70.06 106.41 -12.20
CA PHE A 595 69.19 105.23 -12.04
C PHE A 595 67.80 105.44 -12.66
N VAL A 596 67.20 106.62 -12.46
CA VAL A 596 65.86 106.92 -13.05
C VAL A 596 65.93 106.94 -14.57
N LEU A 597 67.00 107.51 -15.14
CA LEU A 597 67.22 107.51 -16.59
C LEU A 597 67.42 106.09 -17.11
N GLU A 598 68.25 105.28 -16.44
CA GLU A 598 68.47 103.87 -16.81
C GLU A 598 67.17 103.07 -16.74
N GLN A 599 66.39 103.20 -15.65
CA GLN A 599 65.12 102.51 -15.51
C GLN A 599 64.09 102.97 -16.55
N TYR A 600 64.04 104.27 -16.85
CA TYR A 600 63.22 104.80 -17.94
C TYR A 600 63.63 104.20 -19.28
N LEU A 601 64.92 104.20 -19.59
CA LEU A 601 65.44 103.64 -20.84
C LEU A 601 65.27 102.12 -20.90
N ALA A 602 65.37 101.40 -19.78
CA ALA A 602 65.14 99.97 -19.69
C ALA A 602 63.65 99.63 -19.90
N GLN A 603 62.73 100.36 -19.27
CA GLN A 603 61.29 100.22 -19.48
C GLN A 603 60.90 100.63 -20.90
N LEU A 604 61.48 101.72 -21.42
CA LEU A 604 61.30 102.16 -22.80
C LEU A 604 61.84 101.08 -23.75
N SER A 605 63.00 100.50 -23.50
CA SER A 605 63.58 99.41 -24.29
C SER A 605 62.71 98.15 -24.24
N GLN A 606 62.23 97.76 -23.06
CA GLN A 606 61.35 96.60 -22.91
C GLN A 606 60.00 96.80 -23.60
N GLY A 607 59.41 98.00 -23.49
CA GLY A 607 58.17 98.38 -24.15
C GLY A 607 58.32 98.55 -25.67
N LEU A 608 59.41 99.17 -26.12
CA LEU A 608 59.71 99.38 -27.54
C LEU A 608 60.26 98.13 -28.24
N GLY A 609 60.74 97.13 -27.49
CA GLY A 609 61.32 95.89 -28.04
C GLY A 609 60.39 95.10 -28.97
N LYS A 610 59.07 95.37 -28.92
CA LYS A 610 58.07 94.81 -29.84
C LYS A 610 57.27 95.89 -30.60
N ALA A 611 57.63 97.16 -30.49
CA ALA A 611 56.92 98.27 -31.13
C ALA A 611 57.50 98.60 -32.52
N ARG A 612 56.64 99.02 -33.46
CA ARG A 612 57.07 99.56 -34.76
C ARG A 612 57.33 101.05 -34.62
N LEU A 613 58.56 101.51 -34.90
CA LEU A 613 58.99 102.89 -34.69
C LEU A 613 59.25 103.62 -36.02
N LEU A 614 58.74 104.84 -36.15
CA LEU A 614 59.10 105.77 -37.24
C LEU A 614 60.08 106.82 -36.68
N ILE A 615 61.30 106.85 -37.21
CA ILE A 615 62.33 107.80 -36.80
C ILE A 615 62.40 108.91 -37.84
N LEU A 616 62.03 110.13 -37.45
CA LEU A 616 62.15 111.30 -38.31
C LEU A 616 63.54 111.92 -38.12
N ASP A 617 64.35 111.83 -39.18
CA ASP A 617 65.72 112.33 -39.21
C ASP A 617 65.74 113.88 -39.23
N HIS A 618 66.65 114.48 -38.46
CA HIS A 618 66.87 115.93 -38.35
C HIS A 618 67.17 116.64 -39.69
N ARG A 619 67.49 115.89 -40.75
CA ARG A 619 67.73 116.43 -42.10
C ARG A 619 66.45 116.80 -42.87
N LEU A 620 65.28 116.36 -42.40
CA LEU A 620 64.01 116.48 -43.14
C LEU A 620 63.10 117.62 -42.64
N GLY A 621 63.45 118.35 -41.57
CA GLY A 621 62.71 119.50 -41.05
C GLY A 621 63.61 120.46 -40.26
N GLY A 622 63.60 121.76 -40.59
CA GLY A 622 64.57 122.75 -40.12
C GLY A 622 64.70 122.86 -38.59
N ASN A 623 65.96 122.84 -38.12
CA ASN A 623 66.46 123.13 -36.76
C ASN A 623 65.78 122.45 -35.55
N SER A 624 65.02 121.38 -35.73
CA SER A 624 64.47 120.57 -34.62
C SER A 624 65.23 119.25 -34.41
N ALA A 625 65.35 118.80 -33.15
CA ALA A 625 65.98 117.54 -32.78
C ALA A 625 65.23 116.30 -33.33
N PRO A 626 65.90 115.16 -33.58
CA PRO A 626 65.25 113.95 -34.07
C PRO A 626 64.17 113.50 -33.11
N THR A 627 62.95 113.31 -33.63
CA THR A 627 61.76 113.02 -32.83
C THR A 627 61.25 111.63 -33.16
N ILE A 628 61.05 110.81 -32.13
CA ILE A 628 60.37 109.52 -32.25
C ILE A 628 58.87 109.81 -32.20
N ASP A 629 58.18 109.63 -33.32
CA ASP A 629 56.73 109.80 -33.38
C ASP A 629 56.04 108.53 -32.89
N LEU A 630 55.40 108.61 -31.72
CA LEU A 630 54.72 107.49 -31.06
C LEU A 630 53.24 107.36 -31.48
N ARG A 631 52.79 108.14 -32.47
CA ARG A 631 51.42 108.04 -33.00
C ARG A 631 51.27 106.76 -33.83
N SER A 632 50.10 106.12 -33.73
CA SER A 632 49.77 104.94 -34.54
C SER A 632 49.63 105.33 -36.01
N PHE A 633 50.61 105.00 -36.84
CA PHE A 633 50.52 105.20 -38.29
C PHE A 633 49.94 103.96 -38.97
N THR A 634 48.90 104.17 -39.78
CA THR A 634 48.46 103.18 -40.77
C THR A 634 49.39 103.33 -41.99
N PRO A 635 50.22 102.34 -42.34
CA PRO A 635 51.08 102.43 -43.52
C PRO A 635 50.24 102.58 -44.80
N PRO A 636 50.75 103.22 -45.87
CA PRO A 636 50.08 103.24 -47.16
C PRO A 636 49.87 101.80 -47.65
N ALA A 637 48.66 101.50 -48.13
CA ALA A 637 48.25 100.16 -48.52
C ALA A 637 49.12 99.59 -49.64
N ASP A 638 49.86 98.52 -49.35
CA ASP A 638 50.51 97.66 -50.34
C ASP A 638 49.43 96.75 -50.97
N PRO A 639 49.28 96.67 -52.31
CA PRO A 639 48.24 95.87 -52.95
C PRO A 639 48.65 94.39 -52.97
N ALA A 640 48.64 93.75 -51.80
CA ALA A 640 48.74 92.31 -51.70
C ALA A 640 47.68 91.80 -50.70
N PRO A 641 46.73 90.95 -51.12
CA PRO A 641 45.71 90.45 -50.22
C PRO A 641 46.36 89.52 -49.17
N PRO A 642 46.13 89.72 -47.87
CA PRO A 642 46.65 88.81 -46.85
C PRO A 642 45.93 87.45 -46.90
N ARG A 643 46.73 86.37 -46.91
CA ARG A 643 46.29 84.97 -46.77
C ARG A 643 45.49 84.80 -45.47
N LYS A 644 44.31 84.19 -45.57
CA LYS A 644 43.53 83.67 -44.43
C LYS A 644 44.36 82.67 -43.63
N ALA A 645 44.67 83.00 -42.38
CA ALA A 645 45.16 82.04 -41.41
C ALA A 645 43.99 81.20 -40.88
N VAL A 646 44.19 79.89 -40.95
CA VAL A 646 43.23 78.82 -40.66
C VAL A 646 42.97 78.73 -39.16
N GLN A 647 41.68 78.69 -38.83
CA GLN A 647 41.12 78.44 -37.50
C GLN A 647 41.29 76.94 -37.18
N GLN A 648 42.10 76.58 -36.18
CA GLN A 648 42.17 75.21 -35.67
C GLN A 648 41.21 75.05 -34.49
N GLY A 649 40.08 74.41 -34.82
CA GLY A 649 39.35 73.39 -34.08
C GLY A 649 39.42 73.37 -32.56
N VAL A 650 38.32 73.78 -31.95
CA VAL A 650 37.78 73.21 -30.71
C VAL A 650 37.16 71.86 -31.06
N THR A 651 37.48 70.81 -30.32
CA THR A 651 36.60 69.63 -30.16
C THR A 651 36.43 69.34 -28.67
N PRO A 652 35.19 69.14 -28.20
CA PRO A 652 34.87 68.72 -26.83
C PRO A 652 35.27 67.27 -26.54
#